data_AF-A0A947N632-F1
#
_entry.id   AF-A0A947N632-F1
#
_cell.length_a   1.000
_cell.length_b   1.000
_cell.length_c   1.000
_cell.angle_alpha   90.00
_cell.angle_beta   90.00
_cell.angle_gamma   90.00
#
_symmetry.space_group_name_H-M   'P 1'
#
loop_
_entity.id
_entity.type
_entity.pdbx_description
1 polymer ?
#
loop_
_entity_poly.entity_id
_entity_poly.type
_entity_poly.pdbx_seq_one_letter_code
_entity_poly.pdbx_strand_id
1 'polypeptide(L)'
;MMRNRSLVTLTRNRVLAKAPILLLAVLGVLHAHAAIEGDKQTIGNLLDRSAQNPGRLILSAMPKREIKNPGKAKAGARAAAIEHYERVISLNAAPAIRAEAMRRVADLRVELADSELANEGRSSGAELQVAISLYYQLLREYPDYSAADFVLYQLARAYDLSEDAINSINTLRRLAVEYPQSKRLNEASFRAAEMLYLHKRYEEAVVEYARITGGDPNAGYWWLAQYKQAWTYYQLDDYSDSVSAFAKILDQLDIHSDISRLDELLVSAPENNAELVRDAVRGMSKAFSKYTQIDGINTYFSDKKDQYYYPLIYQGLAEIFALEKRYTDAANVYESFSRLHPRHQLAKEFNEQAIGSYLAGGFKELAVTGQEQYLVVYGPESQLWQDQALPDSHRALIRQYMNDVVTFRHEEAQNLVNNDSEKAKQRFSSVADRYHAIISSFPNDERLDEVTSHYADALYEAERFNEAAIQFGKLAYEFKNPESAGDSALAQVKSYRQWYEVLKKNPKDEALVGDAQTNVFNAMSTFANSFPNHPQRSFVLLAGAEDYYQLSRFDEVVAICLPLVKADDWQDNDLNNKALGLLADAYFAKEDFLNSETFYTSLLPRLERGDIGLKNIAQSRLAISVYRQAEVAREKGQARVAAALFQRAASLSVDENLVADALFNAAGQLFEVNEWSQSAVVLEQFTARFALHNMIVEADKMLATAYQKSANPSRAAKIYERIATRPTVAEDLRRTAQLSAGKLYISAGQRGEGERVLAAYISSYPAPLDDAQNTRLMLAELYPATSKEHFTWLRSIVAADEAVGGGSAKSQLMAADASYKLAMANVSFANSIRLSLPIEKSLPRRRAAMEKAISSLAKSSSFGFSDITTLANYELGELYRQFALALLESEVPKKLDGDVLEQYMILLEEQAYPFEEKAIAEYESNMALVGDGVWTAGVRKSLMALAKLAPAKYGKQPQLEKIYDSLY
;
A
#
# COMPACT_ATOMS: atom_id res chain seq x y z
N MET A 1 -25.50 -38.51 26.46
CA MET A 1 -25.38 -39.12 27.81
C MET A 1 -26.02 -38.16 28.80
N MET A 2 -27.27 -38.40 29.21
CA MET A 2 -27.68 -39.02 30.49
C MET A 2 -27.37 -38.21 31.77
N ARG A 3 -28.50 -37.82 32.42
CA ARG A 3 -28.82 -37.75 33.86
C ARG A 3 -28.05 -36.77 34.75
N ASN A 4 -28.65 -35.76 35.40
CA ASN A 4 -29.79 -35.69 36.33
C ASN A 4 -29.40 -36.04 37.80
N ARG A 5 -29.70 -35.07 38.70
CA ARG A 5 -30.02 -35.14 40.14
C ARG A 5 -29.00 -34.68 41.22
N SER A 6 -29.49 -33.65 41.94
CA SER A 6 -29.78 -33.56 43.39
C SER A 6 -28.72 -33.05 44.38
N LEU A 7 -29.09 -31.92 45.04
CA LEU A 7 -29.16 -31.64 46.48
C LEU A 7 -28.10 -32.26 47.39
N VAL A 8 -27.46 -31.42 48.22
CA VAL A 8 -27.59 -31.44 49.69
C VAL A 8 -26.77 -30.31 50.33
N THR A 9 -27.41 -29.72 51.35
CA THR A 9 -26.96 -28.78 52.37
C THR A 9 -25.78 -29.29 53.22
N LEU A 10 -24.93 -28.37 53.72
CA LEU A 10 -24.15 -28.59 54.94
C LEU A 10 -23.80 -27.27 55.65
N THR A 11 -24.62 -26.99 56.66
CA THR A 11 -24.35 -26.15 57.83
C THR A 11 -23.09 -26.59 58.58
N ARG A 12 -22.32 -25.64 59.13
CA ARG A 12 -21.32 -25.91 60.18
C ARG A 12 -21.61 -25.07 61.44
N ASN A 13 -21.95 -25.80 62.49
CA ASN A 13 -22.14 -25.38 63.88
C ASN A 13 -20.81 -25.18 64.62
N ARG A 14 -20.86 -24.33 65.68
CA ARG A 14 -20.29 -24.50 67.05
C ARG A 14 -20.73 -23.26 67.85
N VAL A 15 -21.75 -23.27 68.75
CA VAL A 15 -21.95 -23.99 70.05
C VAL A 15 -20.79 -23.71 71.01
N LEU A 16 -20.97 -23.00 72.13
CA LEU A 16 -21.42 -23.43 73.48
C LEU A 16 -21.43 -22.15 74.38
N ALA A 17 -22.22 -21.96 75.45
CA ALA A 17 -22.92 -22.89 76.32
C ALA A 17 -23.85 -22.16 77.34
N LYS A 18 -24.97 -22.84 77.68
CA LYS A 18 -25.59 -23.04 79.02
C LYS A 18 -26.26 -21.82 79.69
N ALA A 19 -27.37 -21.90 80.43
CA ALA A 19 -28.46 -22.86 80.71
C ALA A 19 -29.40 -22.12 81.73
N PRO A 20 -30.64 -22.57 81.97
CA PRO A 20 -31.76 -21.76 82.50
C PRO A 20 -32.10 -22.05 83.99
N ILE A 21 -33.18 -21.44 84.54
CA ILE A 21 -34.12 -21.86 85.66
C ILE A 21 -34.73 -20.56 86.30
N LEU A 22 -36.04 -20.26 86.25
CA LEU A 22 -37.22 -20.67 87.05
C LEU A 22 -37.26 -20.28 88.57
N LEU A 23 -38.44 -19.76 88.99
CA LEU A 23 -39.11 -19.74 90.32
C LEU A 23 -38.91 -18.58 91.35
N LEU A 24 -40.01 -17.82 91.56
CA LEU A 24 -40.78 -17.53 92.81
C LEU A 24 -40.10 -17.39 94.19
N ALA A 25 -40.38 -16.27 94.89
CA ALA A 25 -40.99 -16.12 96.25
C ALA A 25 -40.58 -14.77 96.92
N VAL A 26 -41.51 -13.84 97.19
CA VAL A 26 -42.22 -13.52 98.48
C VAL A 26 -41.37 -12.91 99.60
N LEU A 27 -41.77 -11.73 100.09
CA LEU A 27 -41.79 -11.17 101.48
C LEU A 27 -41.79 -9.61 101.40
N GLY A 28 -42.48 -8.79 102.18
CA GLY A 28 -43.39 -8.97 103.32
C GLY A 28 -43.47 -7.68 104.18
N VAL A 29 -44.70 -7.24 104.48
CA VAL A 29 -45.24 -6.63 105.75
C VAL A 29 -44.85 -5.20 106.21
N LEU A 30 -45.88 -4.37 106.48
CA LEU A 30 -46.22 -3.61 107.73
C LEU A 30 -47.21 -2.46 107.38
N HIS A 31 -48.52 -2.51 107.72
CA HIS A 31 -49.23 -2.26 109.00
C HIS A 31 -49.59 -0.78 109.29
N ALA A 32 -50.91 -0.50 109.40
CA ALA A 32 -51.63 0.29 110.43
C ALA A 32 -52.99 0.78 109.86
N HIS A 33 -54.13 0.20 110.24
CA HIS A 33 -54.95 0.43 111.45
C HIS A 33 -55.72 1.77 111.46
N ALA A 34 -57.05 1.68 111.32
CA ALA A 34 -58.00 2.46 112.11
C ALA A 34 -59.35 1.72 112.15
N ALA A 35 -59.72 1.28 113.35
CA ALA A 35 -61.01 0.72 113.72
C ALA A 35 -61.81 1.78 114.49
N ILE A 36 -63.14 1.80 114.35
CA ILE A 36 -64.07 2.36 115.35
C ILE A 36 -65.28 1.40 115.48
N GLU A 37 -65.46 0.92 116.71
CA GLU A 37 -66.60 0.23 117.35
C GLU A 37 -67.87 1.12 117.32
N GLY A 38 -69.14 0.69 117.37
CA GLY A 38 -69.80 -0.45 117.99
C GLY A 38 -70.93 0.08 118.89
N ASP A 39 -72.21 -0.26 118.64
CA ASP A 39 -73.15 -0.64 119.72
C ASP A 39 -74.56 -1.14 119.28
N LYS A 40 -74.93 -2.27 119.91
CA LYS A 40 -76.23 -2.75 120.46
C LYS A 40 -77.53 -2.57 119.66
N GLN A 41 -78.14 -3.61 119.07
CA GLN A 41 -78.76 -4.85 119.59
C GLN A 41 -80.26 -4.75 120.02
N THR A 42 -81.08 -5.28 119.10
CA THR A 42 -82.33 -6.06 119.23
C THR A 42 -83.59 -5.45 119.84
N ILE A 43 -84.72 -5.65 119.14
CA ILE A 43 -86.04 -5.86 119.76
C ILE A 43 -86.80 -6.94 118.97
N GLY A 44 -87.09 -8.10 119.55
CA GLY A 44 -86.62 -8.42 120.87
C GLY A 44 -87.16 -9.71 121.41
N ASN A 45 -86.39 -10.43 122.19
CA ASN A 45 -85.00 -10.20 122.54
C ASN A 45 -84.49 -11.60 122.85
N LEU A 46 -84.43 -12.41 121.80
CA LEU A 46 -83.35 -13.36 121.62
C LEU A 46 -83.13 -13.51 120.11
N LEU A 47 -82.11 -12.83 119.60
CA LEU A 47 -80.77 -13.04 120.16
C LEU A 47 -80.50 -14.58 120.22
N ASP A 48 -79.43 -15.13 119.71
CA ASP A 48 -78.18 -14.53 119.35
C ASP A 48 -77.91 -14.76 117.85
N ARG A 49 -78.37 -13.76 117.07
CA ARG A 49 -77.71 -13.15 115.90
C ARG A 49 -77.77 -13.89 114.55
N SER A 50 -78.92 -13.75 113.90
CA SER A 50 -79.02 -13.21 112.54
C SER A 50 -78.73 -11.70 112.56
N ALA A 51 -77.46 -11.32 112.59
CA ALA A 51 -76.94 -10.01 112.21
C ALA A 51 -75.41 -10.15 112.10
N GLN A 52 -74.86 -9.87 110.92
CA GLN A 52 -73.45 -9.95 110.48
C GLN A 52 -73.11 -11.14 109.55
N ASN A 53 -72.71 -10.77 108.34
CA ASN A 53 -72.09 -11.54 107.24
C ASN A 53 -72.98 -12.27 106.21
N PRO A 54 -73.39 -11.55 105.13
CA PRO A 54 -73.73 -12.09 103.81
C PRO A 54 -72.55 -12.74 103.06
N GLY A 55 -71.58 -13.32 103.78
CA GLY A 55 -70.31 -13.84 103.26
C GLY A 55 -70.29 -15.34 102.98
N ARG A 56 -71.44 -15.98 102.71
CA ARG A 56 -71.50 -17.38 102.27
C ARG A 56 -72.60 -17.59 101.22
N LEU A 57 -72.40 -17.01 100.04
CA LEU A 57 -72.88 -17.62 98.80
C LEU A 57 -71.74 -18.47 98.26
N ILE A 58 -71.73 -19.74 98.65
CA ILE A 58 -70.95 -20.76 97.95
C ILE A 58 -71.65 -20.96 96.60
N LEU A 59 -71.22 -20.22 95.58
CA LEU A 59 -71.49 -20.57 94.19
C LEU A 59 -70.64 -21.81 93.89
N SER A 60 -71.22 -23.00 94.12
CA SER A 60 -70.68 -24.23 93.56
C SER A 60 -70.66 -24.07 92.04
N ALA A 61 -69.47 -24.04 91.43
CA ALA A 61 -69.34 -24.06 89.98
C ALA A 61 -70.12 -25.25 89.41
N MET A 62 -71.10 -25.00 88.55
CA MET A 62 -71.81 -26.05 87.82
C MET A 62 -70.80 -26.83 86.95
N PRO A 63 -70.93 -28.16 86.80
CA PRO A 63 -70.02 -28.94 85.98
C PRO A 63 -70.02 -28.44 84.53
N LYS A 64 -68.82 -28.23 83.97
CA LYS A 64 -68.64 -27.91 82.54
C LYS A 64 -69.26 -29.03 81.70
N ARG A 65 -70.37 -28.74 81.02
CA ARG A 65 -71.01 -29.67 80.10
C ARG A 65 -70.25 -29.63 78.76
N GLU A 66 -69.62 -30.72 78.37
CA GLU A 66 -69.08 -30.86 77.01
C GLU A 66 -70.23 -30.84 76.00
N ILE A 67 -70.29 -29.78 75.19
CA ILE A 67 -71.27 -29.66 74.11
C ILE A 67 -70.64 -30.28 72.85
N LYS A 68 -71.08 -31.49 72.50
CA LYS A 68 -70.78 -32.07 71.17
C LYS A 68 -71.37 -31.17 70.09
N ASN A 69 -70.56 -30.77 69.13
CA ASN A 69 -70.94 -29.89 68.01
C ASN A 69 -71.34 -28.46 68.47
N PRO A 70 -70.39 -27.67 68.99
CA PRO A 70 -70.66 -26.34 69.55
C PRO A 70 -71.30 -25.37 68.55
N GLY A 71 -71.10 -25.55 67.23
CA GLY A 71 -71.76 -24.76 66.19
C GLY A 71 -73.29 -24.94 66.18
N LYS A 72 -73.78 -26.19 66.15
CA LYS A 72 -75.24 -26.48 66.17
C LYS A 72 -75.89 -26.07 67.49
N ALA A 73 -75.21 -26.27 68.61
CA ALA A 73 -75.73 -25.86 69.91
C ALA A 73 -75.80 -24.33 70.08
N LYS A 74 -74.82 -23.59 69.54
CA LYS A 74 -74.88 -22.12 69.49
C LYS A 74 -76.02 -21.64 68.58
N ALA A 75 -76.25 -22.25 67.43
CA ALA A 75 -77.36 -21.90 66.54
C ALA A 75 -78.74 -22.12 67.20
N GLY A 76 -78.94 -23.27 67.86
CA GLY A 76 -80.19 -23.54 68.61
C GLY A 76 -80.41 -22.59 69.79
N ALA A 77 -79.34 -22.23 70.52
CA ALA A 77 -79.42 -21.24 71.60
C ALA A 77 -79.74 -19.82 71.07
N ARG A 78 -79.22 -19.45 69.89
CA ARG A 78 -79.54 -18.17 69.24
C ARG A 78 -81.00 -18.11 68.80
N ALA A 79 -81.53 -19.16 68.18
CA ALA A 79 -82.95 -19.20 67.79
C ALA A 79 -83.89 -19.06 69.01
N ALA A 80 -83.58 -19.74 70.12
CA ALA A 80 -84.33 -19.58 71.37
C ALA A 80 -84.20 -18.17 71.97
N ALA A 81 -83.03 -17.53 71.85
CA ALA A 81 -82.82 -16.15 72.30
C ALA A 81 -83.60 -15.13 71.45
N ILE A 82 -83.65 -15.33 70.12
CA ILE A 82 -84.47 -14.53 69.20
C ILE A 82 -85.94 -14.59 69.64
N GLU A 83 -86.49 -15.80 69.79
CA GLU A 83 -87.88 -15.99 70.23
C GLU A 83 -88.15 -15.33 71.60
N HIS A 84 -87.21 -15.45 72.54
CA HIS A 84 -87.34 -14.83 73.86
C HIS A 84 -87.42 -13.31 73.78
N TYR A 85 -86.50 -12.66 73.05
CA TYR A 85 -86.52 -11.20 72.93
C TYR A 85 -87.70 -10.71 72.07
N GLU A 86 -88.17 -11.48 71.08
CA GLU A 86 -89.40 -11.15 70.34
C GLU A 86 -90.63 -11.13 71.24
N ARG A 87 -90.74 -12.09 72.17
CA ARG A 87 -91.79 -12.05 73.20
C ARG A 87 -91.66 -10.79 74.06
N VAL A 88 -90.45 -10.41 74.46
CA VAL A 88 -90.23 -9.16 75.21
C VAL A 88 -90.68 -7.92 74.44
N ILE A 89 -90.48 -7.87 73.12
CA ILE A 89 -90.93 -6.77 72.25
C ILE A 89 -92.47 -6.72 72.14
N SER A 90 -93.12 -7.88 72.14
CA SER A 90 -94.59 -8.01 72.08
C SER A 90 -95.31 -7.68 73.39
N LEU A 91 -94.59 -7.69 74.52
CA LEU A 91 -95.11 -7.32 75.84
C LEU A 91 -94.98 -5.80 76.06
N ASN A 92 -95.81 -5.25 76.94
CA ASN A 92 -95.74 -3.84 77.32
C ASN A 92 -94.57 -3.56 78.29
N ALA A 93 -93.35 -3.89 77.86
CA ALA A 93 -92.12 -3.69 78.62
C ALA A 93 -91.75 -2.20 78.70
N ALA A 94 -90.97 -1.82 79.72
CA ALA A 94 -90.47 -0.46 79.85
C ALA A 94 -89.72 -0.03 78.57
N PRO A 95 -89.83 1.24 78.11
CA PRO A 95 -89.24 1.73 76.87
C PRO A 95 -87.78 1.32 76.65
N ALA A 96 -86.92 1.43 77.67
CA ALA A 96 -85.51 1.05 77.58
C ALA A 96 -85.28 -0.46 77.39
N ILE A 97 -86.13 -1.30 78.00
CA ILE A 97 -86.06 -2.77 77.87
C ILE A 97 -86.53 -3.19 76.48
N ARG A 98 -87.60 -2.57 75.98
CA ARG A 98 -88.11 -2.82 74.62
C ARG A 98 -87.07 -2.41 73.56
N ALA A 99 -86.46 -1.23 73.69
CA ALA A 99 -85.40 -0.77 72.80
C ALA A 99 -84.18 -1.71 72.79
N GLU A 100 -83.71 -2.15 73.95
CA GLU A 100 -82.60 -3.11 74.06
C GLU A 100 -82.97 -4.50 73.51
N ALA A 101 -84.20 -4.97 73.72
CA ALA A 101 -84.69 -6.22 73.14
C ALA A 101 -84.75 -6.14 71.61
N MET A 102 -85.24 -5.04 71.03
CA MET A 102 -85.25 -4.80 69.58
C MET A 102 -83.83 -4.86 69.00
N ARG A 103 -82.86 -4.18 69.64
CA ARG A 103 -81.45 -4.24 69.23
C ARG A 103 -80.93 -5.68 69.24
N ARG A 104 -81.11 -6.40 70.34
CA ARG A 104 -80.57 -7.76 70.51
C ARG A 104 -81.18 -8.77 69.55
N VAL A 105 -82.48 -8.70 69.27
CA VAL A 105 -83.10 -9.55 68.24
C VAL A 105 -82.45 -9.28 66.89
N ALA A 106 -82.35 -8.00 66.51
CA ALA A 106 -81.79 -7.62 65.23
C ALA A 106 -80.31 -8.07 65.11
N ASP A 107 -79.49 -7.86 66.14
CA ASP A 107 -78.09 -8.31 66.16
C ASP A 107 -77.97 -9.83 66.01
N LEU A 108 -78.78 -10.59 66.73
CA LEU A 108 -78.78 -12.06 66.66
C LEU A 108 -79.19 -12.56 65.27
N ARG A 109 -80.13 -11.87 64.61
CA ARG A 109 -80.57 -12.18 63.24
C ARG A 109 -79.47 -11.87 62.21
N VAL A 110 -78.75 -10.75 62.37
CA VAL A 110 -77.56 -10.45 61.55
C VAL A 110 -76.45 -11.49 61.77
N GLU A 111 -76.15 -11.86 63.01
CA GLU A 111 -75.18 -12.92 63.31
C GLU A 111 -75.59 -14.28 62.74
N LEU A 112 -76.89 -14.60 62.74
CA LEU A 112 -77.42 -15.81 62.15
C LEU A 112 -77.19 -15.82 60.64
N ALA A 113 -77.61 -14.75 59.94
CA ALA A 113 -77.44 -14.62 58.50
C ALA A 113 -75.96 -14.65 58.07
N ASP A 114 -75.08 -13.98 58.82
CA ASP A 114 -73.63 -14.00 58.59
C ASP A 114 -73.03 -15.39 58.80
N SER A 115 -73.48 -16.11 59.84
CA SER A 115 -73.06 -17.49 60.09
C SER A 115 -73.57 -18.47 59.01
N GLU A 116 -74.74 -18.24 58.44
CA GLU A 116 -75.29 -19.04 57.34
C GLU A 116 -74.53 -18.77 56.04
N LEU A 117 -74.23 -17.50 55.75
CA LEU A 117 -73.40 -17.12 54.61
C LEU A 117 -72.01 -17.80 54.70
N ALA A 118 -71.38 -17.80 55.87
CA ALA A 118 -70.07 -18.40 56.08
C ALA A 118 -70.05 -19.95 55.96
N ASN A 119 -71.12 -20.63 56.38
CA ASN A 119 -71.18 -22.11 56.40
C ASN A 119 -71.80 -22.72 55.14
N GLU A 120 -72.74 -22.02 54.51
CA GLU A 120 -73.60 -22.56 53.44
C GLU A 120 -73.51 -21.75 52.14
N GLY A 121 -72.76 -20.64 52.13
CA GLY A 121 -72.53 -19.81 50.94
C GLY A 121 -73.76 -19.03 50.47
N ARG A 122 -74.83 -18.96 51.27
CA ARG A 122 -76.04 -18.18 51.00
C ARG A 122 -76.48 -17.47 52.28
N SER A 123 -76.75 -16.17 52.18
CA SER A 123 -77.31 -15.36 53.28
C SER A 123 -78.83 -15.48 53.31
N SER A 124 -79.45 -15.62 54.49
CA SER A 124 -80.90 -15.58 54.63
C SER A 124 -81.41 -14.14 54.52
N GLY A 125 -81.78 -13.74 53.29
CA GLY A 125 -82.33 -12.41 53.01
C GLY A 125 -83.59 -12.08 53.83
N ALA A 126 -84.37 -13.09 54.24
CA ALA A 126 -85.54 -12.89 55.10
C ALA A 126 -85.15 -12.47 56.53
N GLU A 127 -84.13 -13.12 57.11
CA GLU A 127 -83.63 -12.81 58.45
C GLU A 127 -83.01 -11.39 58.50
N LEU A 128 -82.26 -11.02 57.45
CA LEU A 128 -81.70 -9.68 57.30
C LEU A 128 -82.80 -8.61 57.13
N GLN A 129 -83.84 -8.86 56.35
CA GLN A 129 -84.93 -7.90 56.17
C GLN A 129 -85.67 -7.62 57.49
N VAL A 130 -85.84 -8.64 58.34
CA VAL A 130 -86.42 -8.47 59.68
C VAL A 130 -85.48 -7.68 60.58
N ALA A 131 -84.18 -7.99 60.57
CA ALA A 131 -83.19 -7.23 61.35
C ALA A 131 -83.14 -5.75 60.95
N ILE A 132 -83.10 -5.46 59.65
CA ILE A 132 -83.17 -4.10 59.08
C ILE A 132 -84.44 -3.39 59.59
N SER A 133 -85.61 -4.02 59.46
CA SER A 133 -86.88 -3.43 59.91
C SER A 133 -86.88 -3.10 61.41
N LEU A 134 -86.31 -4.00 62.24
CA LEU A 134 -86.18 -3.80 63.68
C LEU A 134 -85.21 -2.65 64.02
N TYR A 135 -84.08 -2.53 63.34
CA TYR A 135 -83.16 -1.40 63.54
C TYR A 135 -83.80 -0.07 63.12
N TYR A 136 -84.53 -0.03 62.00
CA TYR A 136 -85.27 1.18 61.59
C TYR A 136 -86.34 1.58 62.59
N GLN A 137 -87.11 0.60 63.07
CA GLN A 137 -88.14 0.83 64.06
C GLN A 137 -87.51 1.33 65.38
N LEU A 138 -86.39 0.74 65.81
CA LEU A 138 -85.65 1.15 66.99
C LEU A 138 -85.18 2.61 66.89
N LEU A 139 -84.52 2.99 65.78
CA LEU A 139 -84.03 4.36 65.56
C LEU A 139 -85.17 5.39 65.43
N ARG A 140 -86.35 4.98 64.95
CA ARG A 140 -87.52 5.87 64.80
C ARG A 140 -88.29 6.05 66.10
N GLU A 141 -88.55 4.96 66.84
CA GLU A 141 -89.32 5.00 68.08
C GLU A 141 -88.49 5.53 69.27
N TYR A 142 -87.16 5.36 69.21
CA TYR A 142 -86.24 5.78 70.26
C TYR A 142 -85.07 6.62 69.70
N PRO A 143 -85.32 7.88 69.26
CA PRO A 143 -84.28 8.72 68.64
C PRO A 143 -83.06 8.99 69.55
N ASP A 144 -83.26 9.08 70.86
CA ASP A 144 -82.20 9.33 71.86
C ASP A 144 -81.58 8.03 72.42
N TYR A 145 -81.70 6.90 71.72
CA TYR A 145 -81.13 5.63 72.16
C TYR A 145 -79.61 5.72 72.29
N SER A 146 -79.07 5.43 73.48
CA SER A 146 -77.66 5.67 73.82
C SER A 146 -76.65 4.87 72.98
N ALA A 147 -77.09 3.81 72.32
CA ALA A 147 -76.29 2.99 71.41
C ALA A 147 -76.74 3.14 69.94
N ALA A 148 -77.37 4.27 69.56
CA ALA A 148 -77.82 4.51 68.19
C ALA A 148 -76.69 4.48 67.16
N ASP A 149 -75.47 4.90 67.53
CA ASP A 149 -74.28 4.77 66.68
C ASP A 149 -73.95 3.31 66.35
N PHE A 150 -74.00 2.42 67.34
CA PHE A 150 -73.82 0.98 67.15
C PHE A 150 -74.95 0.38 66.31
N VAL A 151 -76.19 0.82 66.53
CA VAL A 151 -77.34 0.37 65.76
C VAL A 151 -77.20 0.76 64.28
N LEU A 152 -76.78 1.99 63.97
CA LEU A 152 -76.49 2.41 62.60
C LEU A 152 -75.37 1.58 61.98
N TYR A 153 -74.31 1.28 62.73
CA TYR A 153 -73.22 0.43 62.26
C TYR A 153 -73.70 -0.99 61.91
N GLN A 154 -74.51 -1.58 62.78
CA GLN A 154 -75.07 -2.92 62.57
C GLN A 154 -76.13 -2.96 61.47
N LEU A 155 -76.91 -1.88 61.32
CA LEU A 155 -77.85 -1.71 60.21
C LEU A 155 -77.12 -1.63 58.87
N ALA A 156 -76.02 -0.88 58.80
CA ALA A 156 -75.17 -0.86 57.61
C ALA A 156 -74.61 -2.24 57.29
N ARG A 157 -74.12 -2.98 58.29
CA ARG A 157 -73.67 -4.36 58.11
C ARG A 157 -74.79 -5.29 57.62
N ALA A 158 -76.01 -5.13 58.12
CA ALA A 158 -77.16 -5.89 57.64
C ALA A 158 -77.47 -5.59 56.17
N TYR A 159 -77.37 -4.32 55.76
CA TYR A 159 -77.50 -3.90 54.38
C TYR A 159 -76.40 -4.44 53.46
N ASP A 160 -75.15 -4.44 53.92
CA ASP A 160 -74.01 -5.00 53.20
C ASP A 160 -74.19 -6.51 52.98
N LEU A 161 -74.58 -7.25 54.01
CA LEU A 161 -74.88 -8.69 53.93
C LEU A 161 -76.11 -9.01 53.06
N SER A 162 -76.99 -8.04 52.82
CA SER A 162 -78.13 -8.16 51.89
C SER A 162 -77.78 -7.67 50.48
N GLU A 163 -76.51 -7.41 50.18
CA GLU A 163 -76.00 -6.88 48.91
C GLU A 163 -76.56 -5.47 48.55
N ASP A 164 -77.08 -4.73 49.53
CA ASP A 164 -77.59 -3.37 49.38
C ASP A 164 -76.52 -2.33 49.78
N ALA A 165 -75.54 -2.19 48.89
CA ALA A 165 -74.41 -1.31 49.12
C ALA A 165 -74.82 0.17 49.26
N ILE A 166 -75.87 0.63 48.56
CA ILE A 166 -76.29 2.03 48.59
C ILE A 166 -76.79 2.40 50.00
N ASN A 167 -77.69 1.59 50.56
CA ASN A 167 -78.21 1.86 51.89
C ASN A 167 -77.17 1.59 52.98
N SER A 168 -76.27 0.62 52.80
CA SER A 168 -75.14 0.42 53.69
C SER A 168 -74.24 1.66 53.76
N ILE A 169 -73.77 2.16 52.61
CA ILE A 169 -72.92 3.37 52.52
C ILE A 169 -73.62 4.58 53.13
N ASN A 170 -74.89 4.83 52.79
CA ASN A 170 -75.64 5.96 53.33
C ASN A 170 -75.82 5.86 54.85
N THR A 171 -76.00 4.65 55.38
CA THR A 171 -76.13 4.42 56.83
C THR A 171 -74.80 4.65 57.56
N LEU A 172 -73.67 4.22 56.98
CA LEU A 172 -72.33 4.49 57.53
C LEU A 172 -71.99 5.98 57.49
N ARG A 173 -72.31 6.68 56.39
CA ARG A 173 -72.17 8.14 56.28
C ARG A 173 -73.01 8.88 57.31
N ARG A 174 -74.26 8.43 57.49
CA ARG A 174 -75.16 8.96 58.50
C ARG A 174 -74.58 8.80 59.91
N LEU A 175 -74.01 7.63 60.23
CA LEU A 175 -73.28 7.41 61.48
C LEU A 175 -72.13 8.43 61.64
N ALA A 176 -71.31 8.59 60.61
CA ALA A 176 -70.15 9.49 60.65
C ALA A 176 -70.53 10.98 60.79
N VAL A 177 -71.71 11.39 60.30
CA VAL A 177 -72.21 12.77 60.37
C VAL A 177 -72.99 13.05 61.65
N GLU A 178 -73.93 12.17 62.03
CA GLU A 178 -74.80 12.37 63.20
C GLU A 178 -74.08 12.08 64.52
N TYR A 179 -73.07 11.20 64.51
CA TYR A 179 -72.33 10.78 65.71
C TYR A 179 -70.82 11.03 65.58
N PRO A 180 -70.36 12.30 65.48
CA PRO A 180 -68.95 12.66 65.27
C PRO A 180 -68.00 12.25 66.41
N GLN A 181 -68.55 11.89 67.58
CA GLN A 181 -67.79 11.42 68.75
C GLN A 181 -67.84 9.89 68.93
N SER A 182 -68.47 9.16 67.99
CA SER A 182 -68.54 7.70 68.07
C SER A 182 -67.17 7.07 67.94
N LYS A 183 -66.88 6.07 68.79
CA LYS A 183 -65.68 5.22 68.67
C LYS A 183 -65.63 4.44 67.35
N ARG A 184 -66.74 4.37 66.59
CA ARG A 184 -66.85 3.68 65.31
C ARG A 184 -66.75 4.60 64.11
N LEU A 185 -66.59 5.91 64.30
CA LEU A 185 -66.59 6.89 63.21
C LEU A 185 -65.55 6.56 62.12
N ASN A 186 -64.30 6.33 62.51
CA ASN A 186 -63.23 6.06 61.55
C ASN A 186 -63.46 4.75 60.80
N GLU A 187 -63.86 3.70 61.52
CA GLU A 187 -64.16 2.41 60.89
C GLU A 187 -65.37 2.52 59.95
N ALA A 188 -66.43 3.23 60.35
CA ALA A 188 -67.61 3.43 59.52
C ALA A 188 -67.29 4.23 58.25
N SER A 189 -66.51 5.30 58.39
CA SER A 189 -66.04 6.11 57.26
C SER A 189 -65.12 5.28 56.35
N PHE A 190 -64.24 4.45 56.92
CA PHE A 190 -63.32 3.60 56.17
C PHE A 190 -64.07 2.52 55.38
N ARG A 191 -65.05 1.86 56.00
CA ARG A 191 -65.91 0.88 55.33
C ARG A 191 -66.73 1.53 54.22
N ALA A 192 -67.31 2.70 54.47
CA ALA A 192 -68.02 3.44 53.43
C ALA A 192 -67.11 3.76 52.25
N ALA A 193 -65.88 4.22 52.52
CA ALA A 193 -64.88 4.52 51.51
C ALA A 193 -64.45 3.27 50.72
N GLU A 194 -64.21 2.13 51.37
CA GLU A 194 -63.85 0.87 50.70
C GLU A 194 -64.99 0.34 49.84
N MET A 195 -66.24 0.40 50.32
CA MET A 195 -67.41 0.02 49.51
C MET A 195 -67.55 0.93 48.28
N LEU A 196 -67.41 2.25 48.46
CA LEU A 196 -67.42 3.21 47.35
C LEU A 196 -66.29 2.92 46.35
N TYR A 197 -65.08 2.61 46.84
CA TYR A 197 -63.93 2.24 46.03
C TYR A 197 -64.19 0.97 45.21
N LEU A 198 -64.71 -0.10 45.82
CA LEU A 198 -65.05 -1.35 45.14
C LEU A 198 -66.11 -1.16 44.05
N HIS A 199 -67.04 -0.22 44.26
CA HIS A 199 -68.05 0.17 43.26
C HIS A 199 -67.57 1.24 42.27
N LYS A 200 -66.25 1.54 42.23
CA LYS A 200 -65.63 2.53 41.33
C LYS A 200 -66.14 3.96 41.49
N ARG A 201 -66.78 4.28 42.62
CA ARG A 201 -67.24 5.63 42.98
C ARG A 201 -66.11 6.39 43.67
N TYR A 202 -65.01 6.59 42.96
CA TYR A 202 -63.75 7.08 43.53
C TYR A 202 -63.84 8.52 44.06
N GLU A 203 -64.57 9.41 43.37
CA GLU A 203 -64.82 10.80 43.82
C GLU A 203 -65.49 10.84 45.20
N GLU A 204 -66.33 9.87 45.49
CA GLU A 204 -67.02 9.76 46.77
C GLU A 204 -66.18 9.04 47.81
N ALA A 205 -65.41 8.02 47.40
CA ALA A 205 -64.50 7.29 48.27
C ALA A 205 -63.40 8.20 48.83
N VAL A 206 -62.83 9.07 47.99
CA VAL A 206 -61.74 9.98 48.41
C VAL A 206 -62.19 10.96 49.49
N VAL A 207 -63.45 11.41 49.44
CA VAL A 207 -64.05 12.28 50.47
C VAL A 207 -64.19 11.54 51.80
N GLU A 208 -64.62 10.28 51.79
CA GLU A 208 -64.74 9.49 53.02
C GLU A 208 -63.38 9.09 53.61
N TYR A 209 -62.36 8.82 52.77
CA TYR A 209 -60.99 8.68 53.26
C TYR A 209 -60.46 10.00 53.86
N ALA A 210 -60.71 11.13 53.20
CA ALA A 210 -60.28 12.45 53.67
C ALA A 210 -60.88 12.82 55.04
N ARG A 211 -62.09 12.34 55.35
CA ARG A 211 -62.72 12.50 56.67
C ARG A 211 -61.91 11.84 57.80
N ILE A 212 -61.26 10.71 57.51
CA ILE A 212 -60.40 10.01 58.46
C ILE A 212 -59.04 10.72 58.55
N THR A 213 -58.45 11.05 57.40
CA THR A 213 -57.09 11.60 57.35
C THR A 213 -57.00 13.04 57.86
N GLY A 214 -58.11 13.79 57.85
CA GLY A 214 -58.24 15.09 58.50
C GLY A 214 -58.49 15.07 60.02
N GLY A 215 -58.62 13.89 60.63
CA GLY A 215 -58.85 13.69 62.07
C GLY A 215 -57.56 13.44 62.89
N ASP A 216 -57.69 12.84 64.07
CA ASP A 216 -56.57 12.48 64.95
C ASP A 216 -55.64 11.43 64.31
N PRO A 217 -54.34 11.71 64.12
CA PRO A 217 -53.36 10.78 63.57
C PRO A 217 -53.16 9.48 64.36
N ASN A 218 -53.52 9.46 65.64
CA ASN A 218 -53.42 8.27 66.50
C ASN A 218 -54.66 7.36 66.39
N ALA A 219 -55.70 7.81 65.68
CA ALA A 219 -56.93 7.05 65.58
C ALA A 219 -56.79 5.86 64.61
N GLY A 220 -57.52 4.78 64.89
CA GLY A 220 -57.52 3.60 64.03
C GLY A 220 -57.88 3.93 62.59
N TYR A 221 -57.33 3.15 61.64
CA TYR A 221 -57.47 3.32 60.18
C TYR A 221 -56.79 4.54 59.56
N TRP A 222 -56.18 5.45 60.33
CA TRP A 222 -55.62 6.69 59.78
C TRP A 222 -54.53 6.47 58.71
N TRP A 223 -53.50 5.67 59.01
CA TRP A 223 -52.43 5.32 58.05
C TRP A 223 -52.97 4.59 56.82
N LEU A 224 -53.87 3.62 57.04
CA LEU A 224 -54.48 2.86 55.95
C LEU A 224 -55.39 3.74 55.08
N ALA A 225 -56.09 4.71 55.67
CA ALA A 225 -56.92 5.68 54.96
C ALA A 225 -56.07 6.62 54.11
N GLN A 226 -54.92 7.10 54.59
CA GLN A 226 -53.99 7.89 53.77
C GLN A 226 -53.50 7.11 52.54
N TYR A 227 -53.09 5.86 52.76
CA TYR A 227 -52.66 4.96 51.69
C TYR A 227 -53.77 4.73 50.66
N LYS A 228 -54.98 4.40 51.12
CA LYS A 228 -56.14 4.19 50.24
C LYS A 228 -56.59 5.47 49.54
N GLN A 229 -56.48 6.62 50.19
CA GLN A 229 -56.74 7.93 49.57
C GLN A 229 -55.77 8.18 48.42
N ALA A 230 -54.47 7.94 48.61
CA ALA A 230 -53.46 8.12 47.57
C ALA A 230 -53.71 7.23 46.34
N TRP A 231 -54.08 5.96 46.55
CA TRP A 231 -54.52 5.07 45.48
C TRP A 231 -55.85 5.48 44.85
N THR A 232 -56.76 6.11 45.59
CA THR A 232 -58.03 6.59 45.05
C THR A 232 -57.79 7.76 44.10
N TYR A 233 -56.90 8.71 44.44
CA TYR A 233 -56.44 9.74 43.51
C TYR A 233 -55.80 9.15 42.26
N TYR A 234 -55.02 8.08 42.39
CA TYR A 234 -54.46 7.38 41.24
C TYR A 234 -55.54 6.83 40.30
N GLN A 235 -56.63 6.26 40.84
CA GLN A 235 -57.75 5.75 40.05
C GLN A 235 -58.61 6.86 39.41
N LEU A 236 -58.51 8.09 39.91
CA LEU A 236 -59.14 9.28 39.34
C LEU A 236 -58.31 9.94 38.23
N ASP A 237 -57.14 9.37 37.90
CA ASP A 237 -56.13 9.98 37.03
C ASP A 237 -55.56 11.33 37.55
N ASP A 238 -55.82 11.66 38.82
CA ASP A 238 -55.28 12.83 39.52
C ASP A 238 -53.88 12.52 40.10
N TYR A 239 -52.91 12.28 39.21
CA TYR A 239 -51.59 11.81 39.60
C TYR A 239 -50.81 12.79 40.49
N SER A 240 -51.05 14.10 40.36
CA SER A 240 -50.43 15.12 41.24
C SER A 240 -50.91 15.02 42.69
N ASP A 241 -52.21 14.80 42.89
CA ASP A 241 -52.78 14.60 44.22
C ASP A 241 -52.41 13.22 44.77
N SER A 242 -52.27 12.21 43.91
CA SER A 242 -51.76 10.89 44.29
C SER A 242 -50.32 10.96 44.80
N VAL A 243 -49.41 11.62 44.06
CA VAL A 243 -48.03 11.89 44.49
C VAL A 243 -48.02 12.63 45.82
N SER A 244 -48.80 13.69 45.95
CA SER A 244 -48.88 14.48 47.18
C SER A 244 -49.42 13.67 48.36
N ALA A 245 -50.38 12.76 48.13
CA ALA A 245 -50.95 11.90 49.15
C ALA A 245 -49.98 10.79 49.60
N PHE A 246 -49.24 10.16 48.68
CA PHE A 246 -48.16 9.23 49.06
C PHE A 246 -47.01 9.94 49.77
N ALA A 247 -46.62 11.13 49.30
CA ALA A 247 -45.59 11.94 49.95
C ALA A 247 -45.96 12.27 51.39
N LYS A 248 -47.23 12.57 51.70
CA LYS A 248 -47.67 12.79 53.09
C LYS A 248 -47.37 11.60 54.01
N ILE A 249 -47.44 10.37 53.51
CA ILE A 249 -47.11 9.16 54.29
C ILE A 249 -45.61 9.12 54.59
N LEU A 250 -44.78 9.50 53.61
CA LEU A 250 -43.32 9.49 53.70
C LEU A 250 -42.76 10.68 54.51
N ASP A 251 -43.37 11.87 54.36
CA ASP A 251 -42.99 13.12 55.03
C ASP A 251 -43.26 13.07 56.56
N GLN A 252 -44.04 12.09 57.04
CA GLN A 252 -44.30 11.87 58.47
C GLN A 252 -43.25 11.00 59.15
N LEU A 253 -42.36 10.38 58.38
CA LEU A 253 -41.30 9.53 58.92
C LEU A 253 -40.19 10.41 59.50
N ASP A 254 -39.64 9.99 60.63
CA ASP A 254 -38.54 10.69 61.29
C ASP A 254 -37.22 10.38 60.57
N ILE A 255 -36.94 11.17 59.52
CA ILE A 255 -35.78 11.03 58.64
C ILE A 255 -35.02 12.35 58.62
N HIS A 256 -33.69 12.29 58.75
CA HIS A 256 -32.83 13.48 58.87
C HIS A 256 -31.64 13.50 57.88
N SER A 257 -31.57 12.51 57.00
CA SER A 257 -30.52 12.38 56.00
C SER A 257 -31.01 11.54 54.83
N ASP A 258 -30.46 11.79 53.63
CA ASP A 258 -30.81 11.09 52.39
C ASP A 258 -30.81 9.56 52.59
N ILE A 259 -31.91 8.93 52.19
CA ILE A 259 -32.13 7.49 52.28
C ILE A 259 -31.85 6.86 50.92
N SER A 260 -30.85 6.00 50.88
CA SER A 260 -30.40 5.35 49.64
C SER A 260 -30.99 3.96 49.46
N ARG A 261 -31.48 3.33 50.53
CA ARG A 261 -32.01 1.96 50.48
C ARG A 261 -33.37 1.87 51.14
N LEU A 262 -34.24 1.07 50.55
CA LEU A 262 -35.59 0.86 51.08
C LEU A 262 -35.57 0.35 52.53
N ASP A 263 -34.67 -0.58 52.87
CA ASP A 263 -34.58 -1.12 54.23
C ASP A 263 -34.24 -0.05 55.29
N GLU A 264 -33.47 0.98 54.93
CA GLU A 264 -33.17 2.13 55.79
C GLU A 264 -34.44 2.94 56.07
N LEU A 265 -35.25 3.18 55.03
CA LEU A 265 -36.54 3.87 55.16
C LEU A 265 -37.50 3.12 56.08
N LEU A 266 -37.54 1.79 55.95
CA LEU A 266 -38.49 0.94 56.68
C LEU A 266 -38.20 0.87 58.18
N VAL A 267 -36.98 1.19 58.62
CA VAL A 267 -36.65 1.31 60.05
C VAL A 267 -37.38 2.50 60.69
N SER A 268 -37.60 3.59 59.96
CA SER A 268 -38.33 4.77 60.44
C SER A 268 -39.86 4.60 60.39
N ALA A 269 -40.37 3.47 59.89
CA ALA A 269 -41.80 3.22 59.82
C ALA A 269 -42.41 2.92 61.20
N PRO A 270 -43.62 3.43 61.51
CA PRO A 270 -44.32 3.07 62.74
C PRO A 270 -44.61 1.56 62.84
N GLU A 271 -44.77 1.07 64.08
CA GLU A 271 -45.06 -0.34 64.37
C GLU A 271 -46.27 -0.85 63.55
N ASN A 272 -46.10 -1.96 62.83
CA ASN A 272 -47.07 -2.58 61.90
C ASN A 272 -47.38 -1.81 60.59
N ASN A 273 -46.68 -0.71 60.26
CA ASN A 273 -46.93 0.08 59.04
C ASN A 273 -45.81 0.01 57.98
N ALA A 274 -44.78 -0.82 58.18
CA ALA A 274 -43.66 -0.93 57.23
C ALA A 274 -44.10 -1.30 55.78
N GLU A 275 -45.08 -2.20 55.63
CA GLU A 275 -45.62 -2.53 54.29
C GLU A 275 -46.32 -1.35 53.63
N LEU A 276 -47.04 -0.51 54.40
CA LEU A 276 -47.69 0.69 53.86
C LEU A 276 -46.65 1.72 53.39
N VAL A 277 -45.57 1.90 54.15
CA VAL A 277 -44.45 2.78 53.76
C VAL A 277 -43.77 2.27 52.49
N ARG A 278 -43.49 0.96 52.43
CA ARG A 278 -42.95 0.32 51.22
C ARG A 278 -43.84 0.56 50.00
N ASP A 279 -45.14 0.33 50.16
CA ASP A 279 -46.08 0.50 49.05
C ASP A 279 -46.34 1.97 48.73
N ALA A 280 -46.12 2.90 49.67
CA ALA A 280 -46.17 4.34 49.39
C ALA A 280 -45.03 4.79 48.46
N VAL A 281 -43.80 4.28 48.66
CA VAL A 281 -42.68 4.49 47.72
C VAL A 281 -43.07 3.98 46.33
N ARG A 282 -43.56 2.73 46.23
CA ARG A 282 -43.99 2.14 44.96
C ARG A 282 -45.15 2.90 44.30
N GLY A 283 -46.14 3.28 45.10
CA GLY A 283 -47.32 4.03 44.66
C GLY A 283 -46.94 5.41 44.13
N MET A 284 -46.06 6.12 44.83
CA MET A 284 -45.53 7.42 44.40
C MET A 284 -44.72 7.30 43.11
N SER A 285 -43.79 6.34 43.01
CA SER A 285 -43.06 6.07 41.76
C SER A 285 -43.99 5.72 40.60
N LYS A 286 -45.06 4.94 40.85
CA LYS A 286 -46.07 4.60 39.84
C LYS A 286 -46.93 5.79 39.44
N ALA A 287 -47.24 6.71 40.35
CA ALA A 287 -47.93 7.95 40.03
C ALA A 287 -47.05 8.85 39.15
N PHE A 288 -45.75 8.98 39.48
CA PHE A 288 -44.79 9.69 38.63
C PHE A 288 -44.64 9.07 37.24
N SER A 289 -44.75 7.74 37.08
CA SER A 289 -44.62 7.11 35.77
C SER A 289 -45.72 7.49 34.77
N LYS A 290 -46.82 8.10 35.26
CA LYS A 290 -47.92 8.63 34.45
C LYS A 290 -47.71 10.07 33.97
N TYR A 291 -46.68 10.75 34.45
CA TYR A 291 -46.32 12.06 33.93
C TYR A 291 -45.75 11.91 32.52
N THR A 292 -46.17 12.80 31.61
CA THR A 292 -45.74 12.76 30.20
C THR A 292 -44.32 13.25 29.98
N GLN A 293 -43.73 13.96 30.94
CA GLN A 293 -42.35 14.47 30.91
C GLN A 293 -41.60 14.07 32.18
N ILE A 294 -40.35 13.65 32.01
CA ILE A 294 -39.43 13.25 33.09
C ILE A 294 -39.18 14.42 34.06
N ASP A 295 -39.32 15.67 33.60
CA ASP A 295 -39.15 16.85 34.45
C ASP A 295 -40.11 16.90 35.65
N GLY A 296 -41.23 16.15 35.62
CA GLY A 296 -42.18 16.09 36.72
C GLY A 296 -41.57 15.69 38.08
N ILE A 297 -40.65 14.70 38.10
CA ILE A 297 -39.97 14.29 39.34
C ILE A 297 -38.93 15.33 39.76
N ASN A 298 -38.18 15.89 38.80
CA ASN A 298 -37.16 16.91 39.06
C ASN A 298 -37.77 18.19 39.64
N THR A 299 -38.86 18.68 39.06
CA THR A 299 -39.58 19.86 39.53
C THR A 299 -40.22 19.63 40.90
N TYR A 300 -40.77 18.43 41.15
CA TYR A 300 -41.39 18.14 42.44
C TYR A 300 -40.37 18.21 43.59
N PHE A 301 -39.17 17.63 43.41
CA PHE A 301 -38.14 17.62 44.45
C PHE A 301 -37.27 18.88 44.47
N SER A 302 -37.26 19.72 43.43
CA SER A 302 -36.53 21.01 43.46
C SER A 302 -37.09 21.99 44.49
N ASP A 303 -38.40 21.92 44.74
CA ASP A 303 -39.13 22.91 45.53
C ASP A 303 -39.26 22.52 47.01
N LYS A 304 -38.84 21.31 47.38
CA LYS A 304 -39.05 20.73 48.71
C LYS A 304 -37.72 20.40 49.39
N LYS A 305 -37.29 21.29 50.28
CA LYS A 305 -36.19 21.01 51.21
C LYS A 305 -36.69 20.00 52.25
N ASP A 306 -35.87 19.03 52.63
CA ASP A 306 -36.12 18.03 53.68
C ASP A 306 -36.87 16.73 53.26
N GLN A 307 -36.97 16.44 51.97
CA GLN A 307 -37.50 15.15 51.47
C GLN A 307 -36.40 14.14 51.18
N TYR A 308 -35.85 13.55 52.23
CA TYR A 308 -34.68 12.65 52.17
C TYR A 308 -34.90 11.31 51.43
N TYR A 309 -36.14 10.92 51.14
CA TYR A 309 -36.47 9.67 50.44
C TYR A 309 -36.45 9.79 48.91
N TYR A 310 -36.16 10.97 48.36
CA TYR A 310 -36.16 11.21 46.92
C TYR A 310 -35.34 10.18 46.10
N PRO A 311 -34.17 9.66 46.54
CA PRO A 311 -33.40 8.72 45.72
C PRO A 311 -34.15 7.42 45.43
N LEU A 312 -34.96 6.96 46.41
CA LEU A 312 -35.81 5.77 46.25
C LEU A 312 -36.92 5.98 45.21
N ILE A 313 -37.44 7.21 45.10
CA ILE A 313 -38.48 7.53 44.13
C ILE A 313 -37.90 7.57 42.71
N TYR A 314 -36.71 8.16 42.54
CA TYR A 314 -35.97 8.12 41.26
C TYR A 314 -35.67 6.69 40.84
N GLN A 315 -35.14 5.87 41.76
CA GLN A 315 -34.88 4.46 41.50
C GLN A 315 -36.16 3.71 41.11
N GLY A 316 -37.23 3.82 41.91
CA GLY A 316 -38.49 3.13 41.63
C GLY A 316 -39.14 3.58 40.32
N LEU A 317 -39.03 4.86 39.96
CA LEU A 317 -39.54 5.37 38.68
C LEU A 317 -38.77 4.79 37.50
N ALA A 318 -37.43 4.79 37.58
CA ALA A 318 -36.58 4.21 36.54
C ALA A 318 -36.80 2.69 36.38
N GLU A 319 -36.95 1.96 37.49
CA GLU A 319 -37.29 0.54 37.49
C GLU A 319 -38.65 0.27 36.82
N ILE A 320 -39.66 1.11 37.07
CA ILE A 320 -40.96 1.00 36.38
C ILE A 320 -40.80 1.22 34.88
N PHE A 321 -40.07 2.25 34.45
CA PHE A 321 -39.81 2.48 33.03
C PHE A 321 -39.05 1.32 32.39
N ALA A 322 -38.07 0.75 33.08
CA ALA A 322 -37.35 -0.43 32.60
C ALA A 322 -38.27 -1.65 32.45
N LEU A 323 -39.17 -1.92 33.41
CA LEU A 323 -40.17 -2.99 33.33
C LEU A 323 -41.16 -2.79 32.16
N GLU A 324 -41.51 -1.54 31.86
CA GLU A 324 -42.33 -1.15 30.71
C GLU A 324 -41.54 -1.12 29.38
N LYS A 325 -40.24 -1.51 29.39
CA LYS A 325 -39.30 -1.46 28.25
C LYS A 325 -39.05 -0.05 27.70
N ARG A 326 -39.35 0.99 28.47
CA ARG A 326 -39.04 2.40 28.19
C ARG A 326 -37.63 2.73 28.66
N TYR A 327 -36.64 2.06 28.08
CA TYR A 327 -35.26 2.08 28.58
C TYR A 327 -34.59 3.46 28.51
N THR A 328 -34.89 4.28 27.50
CA THR A 328 -34.39 5.66 27.41
C THR A 328 -34.93 6.52 28.55
N ASP A 329 -36.19 6.33 28.92
CA ASP A 329 -36.81 7.08 30.01
C ASP A 329 -36.22 6.65 31.36
N ALA A 330 -35.98 5.35 31.56
CA ALA A 330 -35.28 4.84 32.73
C ALA A 330 -33.86 5.44 32.86
N ALA A 331 -33.09 5.43 31.76
CA ALA A 331 -31.76 6.01 31.72
C ALA A 331 -31.77 7.51 32.04
N ASN A 332 -32.67 8.27 31.41
CA ASN A 332 -32.81 9.71 31.63
C ASN A 332 -33.16 10.08 33.08
N VAL A 333 -33.95 9.25 33.79
CA VAL A 333 -34.25 9.44 35.22
C VAL A 333 -32.98 9.30 36.05
N TYR A 334 -32.21 8.24 35.82
CA TYR A 334 -30.94 8.03 36.51
C TYR A 334 -29.89 9.12 36.19
N GLU A 335 -29.73 9.50 34.92
CA GLU A 335 -28.84 10.59 34.51
C GLU A 335 -29.23 11.93 35.13
N SER A 336 -30.54 12.23 35.16
CA SER A 336 -31.03 13.47 35.76
C SER A 336 -30.68 13.55 37.24
N PHE A 337 -30.86 12.46 37.98
CA PHE A 337 -30.44 12.38 39.38
C PHE A 337 -28.94 12.65 39.52
N SER A 338 -28.10 11.94 38.76
CA SER A 338 -26.64 12.06 38.87
C SER A 338 -26.14 13.46 38.50
N ARG A 339 -26.80 14.12 37.52
CA ARG A 339 -26.49 15.49 37.12
C ARG A 339 -26.92 16.53 38.15
N LEU A 340 -28.09 16.36 38.77
CA LEU A 340 -28.62 17.28 39.78
C LEU A 340 -27.95 17.09 41.15
N HIS A 341 -27.51 15.87 41.45
CA HIS A 341 -26.93 15.48 42.74
C HIS A 341 -25.54 14.83 42.58
N PRO A 342 -24.55 15.49 41.94
CA PRO A 342 -23.26 14.87 41.58
C PRO A 342 -22.39 14.47 42.78
N ARG A 343 -22.68 14.99 43.98
CA ARG A 343 -21.98 14.64 45.24
C ARG A 343 -22.70 13.55 46.04
N HIS A 344 -23.89 13.12 45.62
CA HIS A 344 -24.62 12.08 46.31
C HIS A 344 -23.95 10.72 46.11
N GLN A 345 -23.97 9.87 47.14
CA GLN A 345 -23.31 8.55 47.10
C GLN A 345 -23.83 7.62 45.98
N LEU A 346 -25.10 7.77 45.59
CA LEU A 346 -25.73 7.02 44.50
C LEU A 346 -25.48 7.59 43.10
N ALA A 347 -24.94 8.81 42.95
CA ALA A 347 -24.75 9.41 41.62
C ALA A 347 -23.91 8.53 40.69
N LYS A 348 -22.90 7.86 41.26
CA LYS A 348 -22.08 6.88 40.55
C LYS A 348 -22.90 5.67 40.09
N GLU A 349 -23.58 5.02 41.02
CA GLU A 349 -24.40 3.83 40.74
C GLU A 349 -25.52 4.13 39.75
N PHE A 350 -26.16 5.30 39.85
CA PHE A 350 -27.21 5.70 38.91
C PHE A 350 -26.64 5.99 37.51
N ASN A 351 -25.45 6.58 37.39
CA ASN A 351 -24.79 6.66 36.07
C ASN A 351 -24.52 5.25 35.49
N GLU A 352 -24.10 4.29 36.31
CA GLU A 352 -23.92 2.89 35.88
C GLU A 352 -25.27 2.27 35.43
N GLN A 353 -26.35 2.49 36.18
CA GLN A 353 -27.70 2.01 35.83
C GLN A 353 -28.29 2.68 34.59
N ALA A 354 -27.96 3.96 34.34
CA ALA A 354 -28.34 4.64 33.11
C ALA A 354 -27.71 3.97 31.88
N ILE A 355 -26.41 3.70 31.93
CA ILE A 355 -25.68 2.96 30.88
C ILE A 355 -26.29 1.55 30.72
N GLY A 356 -26.53 0.85 31.83
CA GLY A 356 -27.18 -0.46 31.84
C GLY A 356 -28.57 -0.45 31.18
N SER A 357 -29.34 0.62 31.39
CA SER A 357 -30.66 0.81 30.77
C SER A 357 -30.54 0.97 29.25
N TYR A 358 -29.61 1.79 28.74
CA TYR A 358 -29.38 1.89 27.29
C TYR A 358 -28.96 0.56 26.67
N LEU A 359 -28.10 -0.21 27.35
CA LEU A 359 -27.66 -1.53 26.90
C LEU A 359 -28.83 -2.52 26.84
N ALA A 360 -29.69 -2.55 27.87
CA ALA A 360 -30.89 -3.40 27.89
C ALA A 360 -31.87 -3.06 26.75
N GLY A 361 -31.92 -1.79 26.34
CA GLY A 361 -32.70 -1.32 25.18
C GLY A 361 -32.03 -1.51 23.82
N GLY A 362 -30.76 -1.93 23.77
CA GLY A 362 -29.98 -2.07 22.54
C GLY A 362 -29.50 -0.75 21.92
N PHE A 363 -29.56 0.35 22.68
CA PHE A 363 -29.17 1.69 22.23
C PHE A 363 -27.65 1.90 22.37
N LYS A 364 -26.87 1.21 21.52
CA LYS A 364 -25.40 1.17 21.62
C LYS A 364 -24.74 2.55 21.64
N GLU A 365 -25.14 3.46 20.77
CA GLU A 365 -24.55 4.81 20.70
C GLU A 365 -24.81 5.63 21.98
N LEU A 366 -26.02 5.54 22.55
CA LEU A 366 -26.35 6.19 23.81
C LEU A 366 -25.59 5.57 24.99
N ALA A 367 -25.47 4.24 25.02
CA ALA A 367 -24.67 3.54 26.03
C ALA A 367 -23.19 3.98 26.00
N VAL A 368 -22.58 4.04 24.81
CA VAL A 368 -21.19 4.50 24.62
C VAL A 368 -21.04 5.97 25.01
N THR A 369 -22.01 6.82 24.67
CA THR A 369 -22.01 8.23 25.09
C THR A 369 -22.07 8.35 26.61
N GLY A 370 -22.91 7.55 27.27
CA GLY A 370 -22.96 7.46 28.74
C GLY A 370 -21.64 6.97 29.35
N GLN A 371 -21.01 5.96 28.74
CA GLN A 371 -19.68 5.47 29.14
C GLN A 371 -18.61 6.55 28.99
N GLU A 372 -18.62 7.35 27.91
CA GLU A 372 -17.69 8.47 27.72
C GLU A 372 -17.86 9.53 28.83
N GLN A 373 -19.10 9.92 29.15
CA GLN A 373 -19.37 10.86 30.25
C GLN A 373 -18.95 10.30 31.60
N TYR A 374 -19.17 9.01 31.82
CA TYR A 374 -18.72 8.31 33.02
C TYR A 374 -17.19 8.34 33.15
N LEU A 375 -16.46 8.10 32.05
CA LEU A 375 -15.00 8.13 32.02
C LEU A 375 -14.42 9.54 32.26
N VAL A 376 -15.15 10.61 31.93
CA VAL A 376 -14.72 11.99 32.30
C VAL A 376 -14.67 12.17 33.82
N VAL A 377 -15.61 11.58 34.55
CA VAL A 377 -15.70 11.73 36.01
C VAL A 377 -14.84 10.72 36.75
N TYR A 378 -14.80 9.46 36.30
CA TYR A 378 -14.18 8.35 37.02
C TYR A 378 -12.94 7.76 36.34
N GLY A 379 -12.71 8.07 35.06
CA GLY A 379 -11.64 7.49 34.26
C GLY A 379 -10.24 8.05 34.57
N PRO A 380 -9.20 7.59 33.84
CA PRO A 380 -7.81 7.84 34.19
C PRO A 380 -7.36 9.31 34.25
N GLU A 381 -8.06 10.18 33.55
CA GLU A 381 -7.77 11.62 33.52
C GLU A 381 -8.40 12.37 34.70
N SER A 382 -9.29 11.74 35.47
CA SER A 382 -10.00 12.41 36.56
C SER A 382 -9.15 12.49 37.84
N GLN A 383 -9.43 13.51 38.67
CA GLN A 383 -8.77 13.67 39.97
C GLN A 383 -8.96 12.43 40.86
N LEU A 384 -10.14 11.81 40.82
CA LEU A 384 -10.48 10.62 41.60
C LEU A 384 -9.57 9.42 41.26
N TRP A 385 -9.17 9.28 40.00
CA TRP A 385 -8.23 8.24 39.58
C TRP A 385 -6.81 8.51 40.11
N GLN A 386 -6.36 9.77 40.01
CA GLN A 386 -5.03 10.19 40.46
C GLN A 386 -4.85 10.04 41.97
N ASP A 387 -5.89 10.32 42.75
CA ASP A 387 -5.90 10.15 44.22
C ASP A 387 -5.89 8.66 44.65
N GLN A 388 -5.92 7.72 43.68
CA GLN A 388 -5.98 6.27 43.84
C GLN A 388 -7.12 5.74 44.73
N ALA A 389 -8.16 6.55 44.96
CA ALA A 389 -9.25 6.24 45.88
C ALA A 389 -10.28 5.22 45.35
N LEU A 390 -10.06 4.65 44.15
CA LEU A 390 -11.00 3.75 43.49
C LEU A 390 -10.70 2.27 43.77
N PRO A 391 -11.71 1.47 44.20
CA PRO A 391 -11.57 0.01 44.37
C PRO A 391 -11.20 -0.72 43.07
N ASP A 392 -10.52 -1.87 43.17
CA ASP A 392 -10.10 -2.67 42.00
C ASP A 392 -11.26 -3.07 41.08
N SER A 393 -12.42 -3.43 41.65
CA SER A 393 -13.62 -3.76 40.89
C SER A 393 -14.10 -2.59 40.03
N HIS A 394 -13.90 -1.36 40.51
CA HIS A 394 -14.27 -0.15 39.80
C HIS A 394 -13.26 0.20 38.71
N ARG A 395 -11.96 -0.01 38.97
CA ARG A 395 -10.91 0.11 37.94
C ARG A 395 -11.12 -0.88 36.79
N ALA A 396 -11.56 -2.10 37.10
CA ALA A 396 -11.94 -3.09 36.09
C ALA A 396 -13.13 -2.63 35.23
N LEU A 397 -14.16 -2.03 35.84
CA LEU A 397 -15.30 -1.45 35.10
C LEU A 397 -14.87 -0.30 34.19
N ILE A 398 -14.01 0.61 34.69
CA ILE A 398 -13.43 1.69 33.88
C ILE A 398 -12.69 1.12 32.68
N ARG A 399 -11.86 0.09 32.88
CA ARG A 399 -11.13 -0.58 31.80
C ARG A 399 -12.08 -1.19 30.77
N GLN A 400 -13.16 -1.80 31.22
CA GLN A 400 -14.21 -2.34 30.35
C GLN A 400 -14.86 -1.23 29.54
N TYR A 401 -15.28 -0.12 30.16
CA TYR A 401 -15.90 1.01 29.44
C TYR A 401 -14.94 1.67 28.46
N MET A 402 -13.65 1.81 28.81
CA MET A 402 -12.66 2.28 27.84
C MET A 402 -12.56 1.35 26.63
N ASN A 403 -12.69 0.03 26.84
CA ASN A 403 -12.73 -0.96 25.77
C ASN A 403 -13.96 -0.77 24.88
N ASP A 404 -15.15 -0.75 25.48
CA ASP A 404 -16.42 -0.65 24.77
C ASP A 404 -16.46 0.63 23.92
N VAL A 405 -16.01 1.75 24.50
CA VAL A 405 -15.92 3.04 23.81
C VAL A 405 -14.91 2.98 22.66
N VAL A 406 -13.68 2.52 22.88
CA VAL A 406 -12.66 2.53 21.82
C VAL A 406 -13.03 1.57 20.69
N THR A 407 -13.60 0.40 20.99
CA THR A 407 -14.07 -0.56 19.98
C THR A 407 -15.21 0.02 19.15
N PHE A 408 -16.23 0.61 19.79
CA PHE A 408 -17.34 1.23 19.07
C PHE A 408 -16.88 2.38 18.16
N ARG A 409 -16.00 3.25 18.67
CA ARG A 409 -15.47 4.38 17.90
C ARG A 409 -14.52 3.91 16.78
N HIS A 410 -13.83 2.80 16.95
CA HIS A 410 -13.04 2.15 15.90
C HIS A 410 -13.93 1.63 14.77
N GLU A 411 -15.01 0.93 15.09
CA GLU A 411 -16.00 0.48 14.09
C GLU A 411 -16.62 1.67 13.34
N GLU A 412 -16.95 2.76 14.04
CA GLU A 412 -17.43 4.00 13.43
C GLU A 412 -16.40 4.59 12.44
N ALA A 413 -15.12 4.63 12.82
CA ALA A 413 -14.04 5.08 11.95
C ALA A 413 -13.87 4.19 10.71
N GLN A 414 -13.94 2.87 10.88
CA GLN A 414 -13.84 1.91 9.77
C GLN A 414 -14.95 2.09 8.73
N ASN A 415 -16.18 2.36 9.17
CA ASN A 415 -17.31 2.59 8.29
C ASN A 415 -17.19 3.88 7.47
N LEU A 416 -16.33 4.81 7.87
CA LEU A 416 -16.07 6.05 7.14
C LEU A 416 -15.02 5.92 6.04
N VAL A 417 -14.14 4.91 6.09
CA VAL A 417 -12.98 4.77 5.17
C VAL A 417 -13.38 4.92 3.70
N ASN A 418 -14.47 4.27 3.27
CA ASN A 418 -14.92 4.29 1.88
C ASN A 418 -15.75 5.53 1.50
N ASN A 419 -16.23 6.29 2.49
CA ASN A 419 -17.15 7.40 2.29
C ASN A 419 -16.46 8.77 2.42
N ASP A 420 -15.55 8.91 3.38
CA ASP A 420 -14.84 10.15 3.71
C ASP A 420 -13.50 9.80 4.38
N SER A 421 -12.47 9.62 3.56
CA SER A 421 -11.14 9.17 4.00
C SER A 421 -10.46 10.15 4.96
N GLU A 422 -10.65 11.46 4.79
CA GLU A 422 -10.05 12.47 5.68
C GLU A 422 -10.72 12.46 7.05
N LYS A 423 -12.05 12.34 7.09
CA LYS A 423 -12.76 12.19 8.35
C LYS A 423 -12.43 10.87 9.03
N ALA A 424 -12.31 9.77 8.27
CA ALA A 424 -11.88 8.47 8.80
C ALA A 424 -10.50 8.58 9.47
N LYS A 425 -9.52 9.19 8.80
CA LYS A 425 -8.18 9.45 9.34
C LYS A 425 -8.21 10.22 10.66
N GLN A 426 -9.00 11.29 10.75
CA GLN A 426 -9.17 12.05 12.00
C GLN A 426 -9.80 11.21 13.12
N ARG A 427 -10.80 10.36 12.79
CA ARG A 427 -11.41 9.44 13.76
C ARG A 427 -10.43 8.38 14.24
N PHE A 428 -9.66 7.78 13.34
CA PHE A 428 -8.61 6.82 13.71
C PHE A 428 -7.53 7.43 14.60
N SER A 429 -7.16 8.69 14.38
CA SER A 429 -6.23 9.37 15.30
C SER A 429 -6.80 9.44 16.73
N SER A 430 -8.09 9.80 16.87
CA SER A 430 -8.75 9.82 18.20
C SER A 430 -8.88 8.41 18.81
N VAL A 431 -9.15 7.39 17.99
CA VAL A 431 -9.17 5.99 18.43
C VAL A 431 -7.78 5.54 18.91
N ALA A 432 -6.73 5.91 18.19
CA ALA A 432 -5.36 5.62 18.59
C ALA A 432 -5.01 6.26 19.93
N ASP A 433 -5.39 7.52 20.16
CA ASP A 433 -5.17 8.21 21.44
C ASP A 433 -5.91 7.52 22.60
N ARG A 434 -7.10 6.96 22.36
CA ARG A 434 -7.86 6.19 23.35
C ARG A 434 -7.21 4.84 23.67
N TYR A 435 -6.71 4.12 22.67
CA TYR A 435 -5.93 2.90 22.93
C TYR A 435 -4.64 3.21 23.70
N HIS A 436 -3.96 4.32 23.36
CA HIS A 436 -2.80 4.77 24.11
C HIS A 436 -3.16 5.06 25.59
N ALA A 437 -4.31 5.70 25.84
CA ALA A 437 -4.79 5.95 27.21
C ALA A 437 -5.04 4.64 27.98
N ILE A 438 -5.55 3.59 27.34
CA ILE A 438 -5.70 2.25 27.94
C ILE A 438 -4.32 1.68 28.32
N ILE A 439 -3.39 1.64 27.36
CA ILE A 439 -2.03 1.08 27.55
C ILE A 439 -1.31 1.80 28.69
N SER A 440 -1.39 3.13 28.73
CA SER A 440 -0.74 3.95 29.75
C SER A 440 -1.37 3.80 31.13
N SER A 441 -2.70 3.63 31.20
CA SER A 441 -3.43 3.53 32.47
C SER A 441 -3.43 2.12 33.07
N PHE A 442 -3.24 1.09 32.22
CA PHE A 442 -3.27 -0.32 32.59
C PHE A 442 -2.04 -1.07 32.02
N PRO A 443 -0.81 -0.74 32.44
CA PRO A 443 0.41 -1.32 31.86
C PRO A 443 0.62 -2.82 32.17
N ASN A 444 -0.16 -3.38 33.10
CA ASN A 444 -0.13 -4.80 33.47
C ASN A 444 -1.37 -5.56 32.99
N ASP A 445 -2.12 -5.02 32.01
CA ASP A 445 -3.27 -5.70 31.40
C ASP A 445 -2.83 -7.03 30.77
N GLU A 446 -3.56 -8.11 31.04
CA GLU A 446 -3.27 -9.43 30.47
C GLU A 446 -3.47 -9.46 28.94
N ARG A 447 -4.26 -8.54 28.38
CA ARG A 447 -4.54 -8.41 26.93
C ARG A 447 -3.78 -7.23 26.30
N LEU A 448 -2.69 -6.80 26.90
CA LEU A 448 -1.94 -5.62 26.44
C LEU A 448 -1.39 -5.78 25.02
N ASP A 449 -1.06 -7.01 24.60
CA ASP A 449 -0.63 -7.31 23.24
C ASP A 449 -1.75 -7.04 22.22
N GLU A 450 -2.97 -7.50 22.48
CA GLU A 450 -4.14 -7.23 21.63
C GLU A 450 -4.46 -5.73 21.55
N VAL A 451 -4.46 -5.03 22.69
CA VAL A 451 -4.68 -3.58 22.74
C VAL A 451 -3.59 -2.83 21.97
N THR A 452 -2.33 -3.25 22.09
CA THR A 452 -1.21 -2.65 21.37
C THR A 452 -1.29 -2.93 19.86
N SER A 453 -1.81 -4.09 19.46
CA SER A 453 -2.09 -4.39 18.04
C SER A 453 -3.11 -3.43 17.47
N HIS A 454 -4.27 -3.29 18.12
CA HIS A 454 -5.31 -2.36 17.65
C HIS A 454 -4.87 -0.89 17.72
N TYR A 455 -4.01 -0.53 18.67
CA TYR A 455 -3.37 0.78 18.70
C TYR A 455 -2.48 1.00 17.48
N ALA A 456 -1.63 0.04 17.13
CA ALA A 456 -0.75 0.10 15.97
C ALA A 456 -1.54 0.20 14.66
N ASP A 457 -2.62 -0.58 14.53
CA ASP A 457 -3.52 -0.51 13.37
C ASP A 457 -4.21 0.86 13.27
N ALA A 458 -4.77 1.36 14.38
CA ALA A 458 -5.41 2.68 14.40
C ALA A 458 -4.42 3.82 14.08
N LEU A 459 -3.16 3.72 14.52
CA LEU A 459 -2.10 4.66 14.14
C LEU A 459 -1.78 4.58 12.64
N TYR A 460 -1.76 3.38 12.07
CA TYR A 460 -1.50 3.17 10.64
C TYR A 460 -2.61 3.79 9.79
N GLU A 461 -3.88 3.53 10.13
CA GLU A 461 -5.05 4.11 9.45
C GLU A 461 -5.18 5.63 9.67
N ALA A 462 -4.63 6.15 10.76
CA ALA A 462 -4.49 7.59 10.99
C ALA A 462 -3.32 8.24 10.21
N GLU A 463 -2.57 7.47 9.42
CA GLU A 463 -1.32 7.85 8.75
C GLU A 463 -0.21 8.33 9.71
N ARG A 464 -0.29 7.96 10.98
CA ARG A 464 0.77 8.18 12.00
C ARG A 464 1.81 7.08 11.90
N PHE A 465 2.34 6.88 10.69
CA PHE A 465 3.11 5.70 10.30
C PHE A 465 4.37 5.43 11.13
N ASN A 466 5.08 6.46 11.56
CA ASN A 466 6.25 6.31 12.45
C ASN A 466 5.84 5.70 13.81
N GLU A 467 4.78 6.22 14.41
CA GLU A 467 4.27 5.73 15.69
C GLU A 467 3.73 4.30 15.55
N ALA A 468 3.01 4.02 14.46
CA ALA A 468 2.53 2.67 14.15
C ALA A 468 3.69 1.68 14.05
N ALA A 469 4.76 2.04 13.33
CA ALA A 469 5.95 1.22 13.18
C ALA A 469 6.63 0.91 14.52
N ILE A 470 6.67 1.88 15.44
CA ILE A 470 7.21 1.68 16.79
C ILE A 470 6.38 0.63 17.54
N GLN A 471 5.05 0.73 17.52
CA GLN A 471 4.19 -0.23 18.23
C GLN A 471 4.22 -1.63 17.60
N PHE A 472 4.21 -1.74 16.26
CA PHE A 472 4.42 -3.00 15.56
C PHE A 472 5.78 -3.63 15.90
N GLY A 473 6.83 -2.83 16.07
CA GLY A 473 8.13 -3.28 16.56
C GLY A 473 8.06 -3.87 17.96
N LYS A 474 7.36 -3.22 18.90
CA LYS A 474 7.17 -3.78 20.25
C LYS A 474 6.45 -5.12 20.20
N LEU A 475 5.37 -5.22 19.43
CA LEU A 475 4.62 -6.46 19.22
C LEU A 475 5.50 -7.59 18.67
N ALA A 476 6.42 -7.26 17.77
CA ALA A 476 7.33 -8.21 17.16
C ALA A 476 8.45 -8.70 18.10
N TYR A 477 9.03 -7.81 18.91
CA TYR A 477 10.32 -8.07 19.57
C TYR A 477 10.27 -8.04 21.10
N GLU A 478 9.25 -7.43 21.71
CA GLU A 478 9.16 -7.27 23.17
C GLU A 478 8.07 -8.17 23.78
N PHE A 479 6.93 -8.36 23.11
CA PHE A 479 5.85 -9.22 23.59
C PHE A 479 6.16 -10.71 23.41
N LYS A 480 5.72 -11.54 24.37
CA LYS A 480 5.91 -13.01 24.36
C LYS A 480 4.83 -13.72 23.53
N ASN A 481 4.60 -13.29 22.29
CA ASN A 481 3.67 -13.95 21.37
C ASN A 481 4.38 -14.36 20.07
N PRO A 482 4.95 -15.59 20.01
CA PRO A 482 5.75 -16.01 18.87
C PRO A 482 4.95 -16.26 17.59
N GLU A 483 3.63 -16.45 17.66
CA GLU A 483 2.80 -16.76 16.49
C GLU A 483 2.60 -15.54 15.58
N SER A 484 2.43 -14.34 16.15
CA SER A 484 2.20 -13.10 15.39
C SER A 484 3.44 -12.21 15.23
N ALA A 485 4.53 -12.52 15.94
CA ALA A 485 5.74 -11.68 15.98
C ALA A 485 6.33 -11.38 14.60
N GLY A 486 6.35 -12.37 13.70
CA GLY A 486 6.85 -12.21 12.33
C GLY A 486 5.99 -11.26 11.49
N ASP A 487 4.67 -11.38 11.58
CA ASP A 487 3.73 -10.50 10.86
C ASP A 487 3.75 -9.07 11.42
N SER A 488 3.90 -8.91 12.74
CA SER A 488 4.10 -7.59 13.35
C SER A 488 5.42 -6.94 12.90
N ALA A 489 6.51 -7.70 12.77
CA ALA A 489 7.76 -7.18 12.24
C ALA A 489 7.63 -6.76 10.76
N LEU A 490 6.89 -7.53 9.97
CA LEU A 490 6.56 -7.13 8.60
C LEU A 490 5.71 -5.85 8.56
N ALA A 491 4.72 -5.71 9.45
CA ALA A 491 3.91 -4.50 9.58
C ALA A 491 4.74 -3.28 9.99
N GLN A 492 5.75 -3.45 10.85
CA GLN A 492 6.72 -2.40 11.16
C GLN A 492 7.47 -1.95 9.90
N VAL A 493 8.01 -2.88 9.11
CA VAL A 493 8.72 -2.55 7.85
C VAL A 493 7.80 -1.77 6.90
N LYS A 494 6.56 -2.24 6.72
CA LYS A 494 5.56 -1.56 5.87
C LYS A 494 5.26 -0.15 6.36
N SER A 495 5.09 0.01 7.67
CA SER A 495 4.77 1.30 8.31
C SER A 495 5.91 2.30 8.13
N TYR A 496 7.16 1.93 8.42
CA TYR A 496 8.29 2.82 8.13
C TYR A 496 8.42 3.17 6.65
N ARG A 497 8.10 2.23 5.74
CA ARG A 497 8.15 2.51 4.30
C ARG A 497 7.09 3.50 3.86
N GLN A 498 5.86 3.40 4.38
CA GLN A 498 4.83 4.41 4.15
C GLN A 498 5.20 5.77 4.72
N TRP A 499 5.79 5.81 5.92
CA TRP A 499 6.30 7.04 6.51
C TRP A 499 7.33 7.71 5.57
N TYR A 500 8.32 6.96 5.10
CA TYR A 500 9.32 7.45 4.15
C TYR A 500 8.69 7.98 2.84
N GLU A 501 7.72 7.27 2.27
CA GLU A 501 7.05 7.70 1.03
C GLU A 501 6.18 8.95 1.19
N VAL A 502 5.53 9.13 2.34
CA VAL A 502 4.79 10.37 2.64
C VAL A 502 5.74 11.56 2.78
N LEU A 503 6.85 11.40 3.52
CA LEU A 503 7.82 12.48 3.73
C LEU A 503 8.45 12.94 2.41
N LYS A 504 8.79 12.01 1.50
CA LYS A 504 9.35 12.34 0.18
C LYS A 504 8.45 13.24 -0.67
N LYS A 505 7.14 13.15 -0.49
CA LYS A 505 6.16 13.93 -1.26
C LYS A 505 5.96 15.33 -0.69
N ASN A 506 6.39 15.59 0.54
CA ASN A 506 6.21 16.88 1.22
C ASN A 506 7.57 17.59 1.43
N PRO A 507 7.87 18.66 0.67
CA PRO A 507 9.14 19.39 0.79
C PRO A 507 9.41 19.96 2.18
N LYS A 508 8.37 20.17 3.01
CA LYS A 508 8.54 20.70 4.37
C LYS A 508 9.20 19.71 5.34
N ASP A 509 9.14 18.42 5.03
CA ASP A 509 9.60 17.35 5.91
C ASP A 509 10.94 16.73 5.43
N GLU A 510 11.64 17.37 4.50
CA GLU A 510 12.89 16.88 3.88
C GLU A 510 13.94 16.47 4.93
N ALA A 511 14.02 17.21 6.04
CA ALA A 511 14.95 16.93 7.13
C ALA A 511 14.76 15.54 7.78
N LEU A 512 13.54 14.97 7.72
CA LEU A 512 13.20 13.68 8.32
C LEU A 512 13.34 12.50 7.35
N VAL A 513 13.50 12.77 6.04
CA VAL A 513 13.53 11.73 5.00
C VAL A 513 14.71 10.77 5.21
N GLY A 514 15.88 11.28 5.59
CA GLY A 514 17.07 10.46 5.88
C GLY A 514 16.89 9.51 7.06
N ASP A 515 16.27 10.01 8.15
CA ASP A 515 15.96 9.21 9.33
C ASP A 515 14.92 8.13 9.01
N ALA A 516 13.88 8.49 8.26
CA ALA A 516 12.86 7.53 7.81
C ALA A 516 13.45 6.43 6.93
N GLN A 517 14.32 6.79 5.98
CA GLN A 517 15.02 5.83 5.15
C GLN A 517 15.90 4.88 5.98
N THR A 518 16.62 5.41 6.96
CA THR A 518 17.46 4.61 7.88
C THR A 518 16.61 3.62 8.68
N ASN A 519 15.45 4.06 9.18
CA ASN A 519 14.52 3.19 9.91
C ASN A 519 13.92 2.08 9.03
N VAL A 520 13.61 2.36 7.76
CA VAL A 520 13.19 1.32 6.80
C VAL A 520 14.25 0.23 6.69
N PHE A 521 15.51 0.60 6.41
CA PHE A 521 16.60 -0.37 6.25
C PHE A 521 16.88 -1.15 7.55
N ASN A 522 16.87 -0.47 8.70
CA ASN A 522 17.05 -1.12 10.00
C ASN A 522 15.93 -2.13 10.29
N ALA A 523 14.67 -1.76 10.05
CA ALA A 523 13.54 -2.65 10.25
C ALA A 523 13.58 -3.86 9.29
N MET A 524 13.92 -3.64 8.01
CA MET A 524 14.08 -4.71 7.02
C MET A 524 15.16 -5.70 7.44
N SER A 525 16.33 -5.21 7.85
CA SER A 525 17.44 -6.03 8.33
C SER A 525 17.08 -6.79 9.60
N THR A 526 16.45 -6.12 10.58
CA THR A 526 16.03 -6.74 11.84
C THR A 526 14.99 -7.85 11.60
N PHE A 527 14.00 -7.59 10.75
CA PHE A 527 13.01 -8.59 10.34
C PHE A 527 13.66 -9.81 9.67
N ALA A 528 14.52 -9.58 8.67
CA ALA A 528 15.15 -10.66 7.92
C ALA A 528 16.10 -11.53 8.76
N ASN A 529 16.73 -10.96 9.79
CA ASN A 529 17.62 -11.66 10.70
C ASN A 529 16.87 -12.38 11.82
N SER A 530 15.80 -11.78 12.34
CA SER A 530 15.03 -12.35 13.45
C SER A 530 14.05 -13.44 13.00
N PHE A 531 13.55 -13.35 11.76
CA PHE A 531 12.56 -14.28 11.21
C PHE A 531 13.04 -14.93 9.90
N PRO A 532 14.09 -15.79 9.94
CA PRO A 532 14.70 -16.38 8.74
C PRO A 532 13.74 -17.24 7.90
N ASN A 533 12.71 -17.82 8.52
CA ASN A 533 11.74 -18.70 7.87
C ASN A 533 10.41 -18.00 7.50
N HIS A 534 10.32 -16.67 7.66
CA HIS A 534 9.08 -15.95 7.36
C HIS A 534 8.78 -15.97 5.84
N PRO A 535 7.55 -16.25 5.39
CA PRO A 535 7.22 -16.36 3.97
C PRO A 535 7.56 -15.10 3.14
N GLN A 536 7.48 -13.91 3.76
CA GLN A 536 7.76 -12.62 3.11
C GLN A 536 9.23 -12.17 3.22
N ARG A 537 10.14 -12.97 3.81
CA ARG A 537 11.53 -12.57 4.03
C ARG A 537 12.25 -12.16 2.75
N SER A 538 12.24 -13.02 1.73
CA SER A 538 12.96 -12.77 0.47
C SER A 538 12.37 -11.57 -0.29
N PHE A 539 11.05 -11.36 -0.20
CA PHE A 539 10.39 -10.20 -0.80
C PHE A 539 10.87 -8.89 -0.14
N VAL A 540 10.91 -8.85 1.20
CA VAL A 540 11.38 -7.66 1.94
C VAL A 540 12.85 -7.37 1.65
N LEU A 541 13.70 -8.40 1.63
CA LEU A 541 15.11 -8.26 1.29
C LEU A 541 15.30 -7.73 -0.13
N LEU A 542 14.58 -8.28 -1.11
CA LEU A 542 14.68 -7.83 -2.50
C LEU A 542 14.20 -6.39 -2.67
N ALA A 543 13.11 -6.00 -2.01
CA ALA A 543 12.65 -4.61 -2.00
C ALA A 543 13.70 -3.66 -1.39
N GLY A 544 14.38 -4.08 -0.32
CA GLY A 544 15.50 -3.33 0.26
C GLY A 544 16.70 -3.23 -0.67
N ALA A 545 17.01 -4.30 -1.43
CA ALA A 545 18.06 -4.27 -2.43
C ALA A 545 17.72 -3.30 -3.59
N GLU A 546 16.46 -3.25 -4.04
CA GLU A 546 16.02 -2.27 -5.04
C GLU A 546 16.22 -0.84 -4.53
N ASP A 547 15.86 -0.58 -3.27
CA ASP A 547 16.06 0.72 -2.63
C ASP A 547 17.57 1.08 -2.55
N TYR A 548 18.43 0.13 -2.17
CA TYR A 548 19.88 0.34 -2.17
C TYR A 548 20.44 0.63 -3.57
N TYR A 549 19.92 -0.06 -4.60
CA TYR A 549 20.34 0.17 -5.99
C TYR A 549 20.03 1.60 -6.44
N GLN A 550 18.84 2.13 -6.12
CA GLN A 550 18.47 3.51 -6.44
C GLN A 550 19.37 4.55 -5.75
N LEU A 551 19.92 4.21 -4.58
CA LEU A 551 20.87 5.03 -3.83
C LEU A 551 22.32 4.85 -4.29
N SER A 552 22.57 4.09 -5.36
CA SER A 552 23.92 3.72 -5.82
C SER A 552 24.76 2.98 -4.77
N ARG A 553 24.10 2.35 -3.79
CA ARG A 553 24.71 1.55 -2.71
C ARG A 553 24.85 0.09 -3.16
N PHE A 554 25.69 -0.13 -4.17
CA PHE A 554 25.75 -1.41 -4.88
C PHE A 554 26.36 -2.56 -4.06
N ASP A 555 27.18 -2.27 -3.04
CA ASP A 555 27.75 -3.28 -2.15
C ASP A 555 26.66 -3.99 -1.34
N GLU A 556 25.69 -3.23 -0.85
CA GLU A 556 24.54 -3.71 -0.09
C GLU A 556 23.58 -4.52 -0.97
N VAL A 557 23.38 -4.08 -2.22
CA VAL A 557 22.64 -4.87 -3.23
C VAL A 557 23.27 -6.24 -3.42
N VAL A 558 24.59 -6.29 -3.61
CA VAL A 558 25.33 -7.55 -3.76
C VAL A 558 25.23 -8.41 -2.50
N ALA A 559 25.40 -7.80 -1.31
CA ALA A 559 25.33 -8.50 -0.03
C ALA A 559 23.96 -9.16 0.22
N ILE A 560 22.87 -8.56 -0.28
CA ILE A 560 21.51 -9.10 -0.16
C ILE A 560 21.21 -10.12 -1.27
N CYS A 561 21.45 -9.76 -2.53
CA CYS A 561 21.01 -10.58 -3.67
C CYS A 561 21.89 -11.83 -3.87
N LEU A 562 23.20 -11.75 -3.62
CA LEU A 562 24.10 -12.89 -3.87
C LEU A 562 23.76 -14.13 -3.01
N PRO A 563 23.52 -14.01 -1.69
CA PRO A 563 23.06 -15.16 -0.89
C PRO A 563 21.69 -15.68 -1.35
N LEU A 564 20.75 -14.80 -1.72
CA LEU A 564 19.42 -15.19 -2.19
C LEU A 564 19.52 -16.02 -3.48
N VAL A 565 20.33 -15.59 -4.44
CA VAL A 565 20.54 -16.30 -5.72
C VAL A 565 21.22 -17.66 -5.52
N LYS A 566 22.10 -17.80 -4.50
CA LYS A 566 22.82 -19.03 -4.18
C LYS A 566 22.04 -20.03 -3.32
N ALA A 567 20.89 -19.65 -2.79
CA ALA A 567 20.10 -20.50 -1.92
C ALA A 567 19.42 -21.62 -2.74
N ASP A 568 19.71 -22.89 -2.42
CA ASP A 568 19.21 -24.08 -3.14
C ASP A 568 17.70 -24.33 -2.91
N ASP A 569 17.11 -23.68 -1.91
CA ASP A 569 15.75 -23.87 -1.40
C ASP A 569 14.75 -22.80 -1.86
N TRP A 570 15.16 -21.85 -2.70
CA TRP A 570 14.28 -20.78 -3.16
C TRP A 570 13.38 -21.22 -4.32
N GLN A 571 12.12 -21.55 -4.01
CA GLN A 571 11.15 -22.08 -4.98
C GLN A 571 10.44 -21.02 -5.86
N ASP A 572 10.58 -19.72 -5.56
CA ASP A 572 9.95 -18.65 -6.33
C ASP A 572 10.86 -18.19 -7.48
N ASN A 573 10.58 -18.71 -8.67
CA ASN A 573 11.36 -18.43 -9.87
C ASN A 573 11.36 -16.93 -10.26
N ASP A 574 10.27 -16.20 -10.00
CA ASP A 574 10.14 -14.80 -10.40
C ASP A 574 10.99 -13.89 -9.53
N LEU A 575 10.96 -14.11 -8.21
CA LEU A 575 11.81 -13.36 -7.28
C LEU A 575 13.29 -13.71 -7.47
N ASN A 576 13.61 -14.98 -7.78
CA ASN A 576 14.98 -15.38 -8.11
C ASN A 576 15.50 -14.66 -9.36
N ASN A 577 14.67 -14.57 -10.41
CA ASN A 577 15.01 -13.83 -11.62
C ASN A 577 15.21 -12.33 -11.35
N LYS A 578 14.39 -11.71 -10.50
CA LYS A 578 14.58 -10.31 -10.09
C LYS A 578 15.89 -10.10 -9.32
N ALA A 579 16.20 -10.97 -8.35
CA ALA A 579 17.45 -10.89 -7.59
C ALA A 579 18.67 -11.08 -8.51
N LEU A 580 18.59 -12.01 -9.47
CA LEU A 580 19.62 -12.21 -10.51
C LEU A 580 19.83 -10.96 -11.36
N GLY A 581 18.75 -10.35 -11.84
CA GLY A 581 18.82 -9.11 -12.62
C GLY A 581 19.42 -7.96 -11.84
N LEU A 582 18.93 -7.72 -10.63
CA LEU A 582 19.44 -6.64 -9.77
C LEU A 582 20.92 -6.84 -9.40
N LEU A 583 21.34 -8.10 -9.21
CA LEU A 583 22.74 -8.44 -8.97
C LEU A 583 23.61 -8.18 -10.21
N ALA A 584 23.14 -8.58 -11.41
CA ALA A 584 23.83 -8.30 -12.67
C ALA A 584 23.98 -6.80 -12.95
N ASP A 585 22.91 -6.04 -12.66
CA ASP A 585 22.84 -4.59 -12.72
C ASP A 585 23.83 -3.93 -11.75
N ALA A 586 23.88 -4.39 -10.49
CA ALA A 586 24.80 -3.87 -9.48
C ALA A 586 26.26 -4.09 -9.88
N TYR A 587 26.62 -5.28 -10.35
CA TYR A 587 27.97 -5.52 -10.86
C TYR A 587 28.30 -4.70 -12.11
N PHE A 588 27.32 -4.48 -13.00
CA PHE A 588 27.48 -3.61 -14.16
C PHE A 588 27.80 -2.17 -13.74
N ALA A 589 27.05 -1.63 -12.78
CA ALA A 589 27.22 -0.27 -12.26
C ALA A 589 28.54 -0.10 -11.47
N LYS A 590 29.04 -1.18 -10.85
CA LYS A 590 30.36 -1.23 -10.21
C LYS A 590 31.54 -1.40 -11.17
N GLU A 591 31.28 -1.45 -12.48
CA GLU A 591 32.28 -1.75 -13.52
C GLU A 591 32.95 -3.12 -13.38
N ASP A 592 32.37 -4.03 -12.60
CA ASP A 592 32.78 -5.43 -12.50
C ASP A 592 32.09 -6.25 -13.60
N PHE A 593 32.54 -6.00 -14.82
CA PHE A 593 31.92 -6.57 -16.02
C PHE A 593 32.03 -8.09 -16.11
N LEU A 594 32.97 -8.72 -15.39
CA LEU A 594 33.11 -10.17 -15.36
C LEU A 594 31.96 -10.82 -14.56
N ASN A 595 31.68 -10.31 -13.35
CA ASN A 595 30.54 -10.79 -12.58
C ASN A 595 29.22 -10.39 -13.25
N SER A 596 29.14 -9.18 -13.81
CA SER A 596 27.96 -8.74 -14.56
C SER A 596 27.62 -9.68 -15.73
N GLU A 597 28.62 -10.07 -16.53
CA GLU A 597 28.45 -11.05 -17.61
C GLU A 597 27.91 -12.38 -17.08
N THR A 598 28.48 -12.88 -15.97
CA THR A 598 28.09 -14.16 -15.36
C THR A 598 26.61 -14.18 -15.00
N PHE A 599 26.11 -13.11 -14.36
CA PHE A 599 24.73 -13.04 -13.91
C PHE A 599 23.74 -12.73 -15.05
N TYR A 600 24.07 -11.88 -16.02
CA TYR A 600 23.20 -11.71 -17.21
C TYR A 600 23.10 -12.99 -18.05
N THR A 601 24.21 -13.72 -18.20
CA THR A 601 24.22 -15.02 -18.90
C THR A 601 23.32 -16.04 -18.19
N SER A 602 23.27 -16.00 -16.86
CA SER A 602 22.41 -16.86 -16.04
C SER A 602 20.93 -16.45 -16.08
N LEU A 603 20.66 -15.14 -16.20
CA LEU A 603 19.31 -14.58 -16.25
C LEU A 603 18.61 -14.81 -17.59
N LEU A 604 19.30 -14.55 -18.72
CA LEU A 604 18.70 -14.54 -20.06
C LEU A 604 17.89 -15.81 -20.43
N PRO A 605 18.33 -17.03 -20.11
CA PRO A 605 17.56 -18.25 -20.38
C PRO A 605 16.29 -18.39 -19.54
N ARG A 606 16.18 -17.67 -18.42
CA ARG A 606 15.06 -17.75 -17.46
C ARG A 606 13.95 -16.74 -17.74
N LEU A 607 14.19 -15.76 -18.59
CA LEU A 607 13.20 -14.75 -18.98
C LEU A 607 12.22 -15.31 -20.01
N GLU A 608 10.92 -15.20 -19.75
CA GLU A 608 9.87 -15.74 -20.60
C GLU A 608 9.64 -14.87 -21.86
N ARG A 609 8.78 -15.34 -22.78
CA ARG A 609 8.40 -14.57 -23.98
C ARG A 609 7.65 -13.28 -23.67
N GLY A 610 7.04 -13.14 -22.49
CA GLY A 610 6.41 -11.90 -22.05
C GLY A 610 7.41 -10.78 -21.68
N ASP A 611 8.65 -11.14 -21.34
CA ASP A 611 9.66 -10.24 -20.77
C ASP A 611 10.56 -9.59 -21.82
N ILE A 612 10.04 -9.29 -23.01
CA ILE A 612 10.85 -8.83 -24.16
C ILE A 612 11.68 -7.60 -23.81
N GLY A 613 11.11 -6.66 -23.06
CA GLY A 613 11.83 -5.45 -22.62
C GLY A 613 13.03 -5.75 -21.73
N LEU A 614 12.83 -6.53 -20.66
CA LEU A 614 13.90 -6.96 -19.75
C LEU A 614 14.95 -7.80 -20.47
N LYS A 615 14.52 -8.69 -21.37
CA LYS A 615 15.42 -9.51 -22.17
C LYS A 615 16.32 -8.67 -23.07
N ASN A 616 15.77 -7.65 -23.73
CA ASN A 616 16.55 -6.73 -24.56
C ASN A 616 17.56 -5.93 -23.72
N ILE A 617 17.17 -5.45 -22.54
CA ILE A 617 18.07 -4.74 -21.62
C ILE A 617 19.20 -5.66 -21.15
N ALA A 618 18.86 -6.86 -20.67
CA ALA A 618 19.84 -7.84 -20.20
C ALA A 618 20.81 -8.27 -21.31
N GLN A 619 20.30 -8.48 -22.53
CA GLN A 619 21.13 -8.83 -23.69
C GLN A 619 22.07 -7.67 -24.09
N SER A 620 21.55 -6.44 -24.10
CA SER A 620 22.36 -5.25 -24.37
C SER A 620 23.47 -5.06 -23.33
N ARG A 621 23.13 -5.13 -22.04
CA ARG A 621 24.12 -4.99 -20.95
C ARG A 621 25.12 -6.13 -20.90
N LEU A 622 24.72 -7.36 -21.26
CA LEU A 622 25.64 -8.47 -21.46
C LEU A 622 26.66 -8.16 -22.56
N ALA A 623 26.21 -7.69 -23.73
CA ALA A 623 27.09 -7.34 -24.83
C ALA A 623 28.05 -6.19 -24.45
N ILE A 624 27.55 -5.16 -23.75
CA ILE A 624 28.38 -4.06 -23.25
C ILE A 624 29.40 -4.55 -22.22
N SER A 625 29.02 -5.46 -21.32
CA SER A 625 29.95 -6.04 -20.33
C SER A 625 31.12 -6.75 -21.01
N VAL A 626 30.82 -7.57 -22.04
CA VAL A 626 31.86 -8.26 -22.82
C VAL A 626 32.71 -7.26 -23.62
N TYR A 627 32.10 -6.21 -24.17
CA TYR A 627 32.82 -5.13 -24.88
C TYR A 627 33.80 -4.40 -23.95
N ARG A 628 33.38 -4.04 -22.74
CA ARG A 628 34.25 -3.39 -21.75
C ARG A 628 35.38 -4.30 -21.29
N GLN A 629 35.13 -5.60 -21.13
CA GLN A 629 36.22 -6.57 -20.90
C GLN A 629 37.22 -6.61 -22.07
N ALA A 630 36.76 -6.46 -23.32
CA ALA A 630 37.63 -6.37 -24.49
C ALA A 630 38.52 -5.11 -24.46
N GLU A 631 37.99 -3.97 -24.02
CA GLU A 631 38.77 -2.74 -23.83
C GLU A 631 39.85 -2.91 -22.75
N VAL A 632 39.51 -3.53 -21.61
CA VAL A 632 40.49 -3.85 -20.56
C VAL A 632 41.57 -4.80 -21.08
N ALA A 633 41.21 -5.80 -21.89
CA ALA A 633 42.19 -6.70 -22.51
C ALA A 633 43.09 -5.96 -23.51
N ARG A 634 42.55 -5.02 -24.29
CA ARG A 634 43.32 -4.14 -25.20
C ARG A 634 44.33 -3.30 -24.42
N GLU A 635 43.91 -2.64 -23.34
CA GLU A 635 44.77 -1.82 -22.49
C GLU A 635 45.90 -2.63 -21.83
N LYS A 636 45.64 -3.89 -21.51
CA LYS A 636 46.65 -4.85 -21.01
C LYS A 636 47.59 -5.39 -22.11
N GLY A 637 47.45 -4.95 -23.36
CA GLY A 637 48.25 -5.42 -24.50
C GLY A 637 47.89 -6.84 -24.96
N GLN A 638 46.75 -7.38 -24.54
CA GLN A 638 46.31 -8.73 -24.89
C GLN A 638 45.47 -8.73 -26.17
N ALA A 639 46.04 -8.27 -27.28
CA ALA A 639 45.31 -7.98 -28.52
C ALA A 639 44.45 -9.15 -29.05
N ARG A 640 44.95 -10.40 -29.00
CA ARG A 640 44.17 -11.57 -29.42
C ARG A 640 42.96 -11.84 -28.53
N VAL A 641 43.11 -11.64 -27.22
CA VAL A 641 42.01 -11.79 -26.25
C VAL A 641 40.98 -10.67 -26.46
N ALA A 642 41.45 -9.43 -26.61
CA ALA A 642 40.61 -8.29 -26.92
C ALA A 642 39.80 -8.51 -28.21
N ALA A 643 40.45 -8.97 -29.29
CA ALA A 643 39.77 -9.27 -30.55
C ALA A 643 38.67 -10.33 -30.42
N ALA A 644 38.93 -11.41 -29.67
CA ALA A 644 37.94 -12.46 -29.43
C ALA A 644 36.76 -11.94 -28.60
N LEU A 645 37.01 -11.13 -27.56
CA LEU A 645 35.97 -10.52 -26.74
C LEU A 645 35.14 -9.51 -27.53
N PHE A 646 35.76 -8.65 -28.35
CA PHE A 646 35.03 -7.73 -29.23
C PHE A 646 34.14 -8.50 -30.24
N GLN A 647 34.63 -9.56 -30.88
CA GLN A 647 33.78 -10.39 -31.76
C GLN A 647 32.62 -11.03 -31.01
N ARG A 648 32.85 -11.48 -29.76
CA ARG A 648 31.79 -12.02 -28.92
C ARG A 648 30.76 -10.95 -28.54
N ALA A 649 31.20 -9.74 -28.18
CA ALA A 649 30.31 -8.61 -27.94
C ALA A 649 29.44 -8.29 -29.18
N ALA A 650 30.04 -8.29 -30.37
CA ALA A 650 29.33 -8.13 -31.64
C ALA A 650 28.29 -9.24 -31.88
N SER A 651 28.57 -10.48 -31.48
CA SER A 651 27.64 -11.60 -31.63
C SER A 651 26.47 -11.58 -30.63
N LEU A 652 26.68 -10.97 -29.45
CA LEU A 652 25.68 -10.88 -28.38
C LEU A 652 24.76 -9.66 -28.55
N SER A 653 25.27 -8.58 -29.16
CA SER A 653 24.55 -7.32 -29.31
C SER A 653 23.48 -7.37 -30.40
N VAL A 654 22.37 -6.71 -30.13
CA VAL A 654 21.36 -6.33 -31.14
C VAL A 654 21.46 -4.86 -31.55
N ASP A 655 22.29 -4.06 -30.86
CA ASP A 655 22.59 -2.68 -31.22
C ASP A 655 23.65 -2.65 -32.32
N GLU A 656 23.23 -2.27 -33.53
CA GLU A 656 24.07 -2.18 -34.72
C GLU A 656 25.28 -1.25 -34.55
N ASN A 657 25.19 -0.20 -33.73
CA ASN A 657 26.33 0.68 -33.48
C ASN A 657 27.40 -0.05 -32.67
N LEU A 658 27.00 -0.75 -31.60
CA LEU A 658 27.92 -1.55 -30.80
C LEU A 658 28.53 -2.71 -31.61
N VAL A 659 27.74 -3.34 -32.50
CA VAL A 659 28.25 -4.37 -33.41
C VAL A 659 29.31 -3.79 -34.36
N ALA A 660 29.06 -2.62 -34.94
CA ALA A 660 30.01 -1.94 -35.82
C ALA A 660 31.32 -1.62 -35.09
N ASP A 661 31.24 -0.96 -33.93
CA ASP A 661 32.40 -0.60 -33.10
C ASP A 661 33.19 -1.85 -32.68
N ALA A 662 32.50 -2.89 -32.24
CA ALA A 662 33.12 -4.13 -31.79
C ALA A 662 33.83 -4.86 -32.94
N LEU A 663 33.20 -5.02 -34.11
CA LEU A 663 33.86 -5.66 -35.26
C LEU A 663 35.05 -4.83 -35.76
N PHE A 664 34.94 -3.50 -35.84
CA PHE A 664 36.04 -2.65 -36.25
C PHE A 664 37.22 -2.73 -35.27
N ASN A 665 36.94 -2.66 -33.96
CA ASN A 665 37.97 -2.77 -32.92
C ASN A 665 38.60 -4.17 -32.90
N ALA A 666 37.82 -5.23 -33.07
CA ALA A 666 38.36 -6.59 -33.21
C ALA A 666 39.32 -6.71 -34.38
N ALA A 667 38.92 -6.19 -35.55
CA ALA A 667 39.76 -6.16 -36.73
C ALA A 667 41.05 -5.36 -36.51
N GLY A 668 40.95 -4.20 -35.84
CA GLY A 668 42.10 -3.37 -35.47
C GLY A 668 43.08 -4.07 -34.55
N GLN A 669 42.60 -4.74 -33.50
CA GLN A 669 43.46 -5.51 -32.60
C GLN A 669 44.20 -6.64 -33.33
N LEU A 670 43.54 -7.36 -34.24
CA LEU A 670 44.19 -8.38 -35.07
C LEU A 670 45.18 -7.77 -36.08
N PHE A 671 44.87 -6.58 -36.61
CA PHE A 671 45.72 -5.85 -37.53
C PHE A 671 47.03 -5.42 -36.86
N GLU A 672 46.98 -4.93 -35.62
CA GLU A 672 48.15 -4.49 -34.84
C GLU A 672 49.14 -5.63 -34.57
N VAL A 673 48.65 -6.86 -34.36
CA VAL A 673 49.51 -8.04 -34.15
C VAL A 673 49.84 -8.81 -35.44
N ASN A 674 49.62 -8.18 -36.61
CA ASN A 674 49.91 -8.74 -37.94
C ASN A 674 49.16 -10.06 -38.26
N GLU A 675 48.02 -10.31 -37.61
CA GLU A 675 47.12 -11.45 -37.92
C GLU A 675 46.25 -11.11 -39.14
N TRP A 676 46.90 -10.84 -40.28
CA TRP A 676 46.29 -10.24 -41.48
C TRP A 676 45.07 -11.00 -41.98
N SER A 677 45.15 -12.34 -42.06
CA SER A 677 44.05 -13.17 -42.56
C SER A 677 42.84 -13.12 -41.63
N GLN A 678 43.04 -13.12 -40.31
CA GLN A 678 41.94 -13.05 -39.34
C GLN A 678 41.32 -11.64 -39.33
N SER A 679 42.14 -10.59 -39.36
CA SER A 679 41.69 -9.19 -39.49
C SER A 679 40.85 -9.00 -40.75
N ALA A 680 41.28 -9.55 -41.89
CA ALA A 680 40.53 -9.50 -43.14
C ALA A 680 39.14 -10.13 -43.02
N VAL A 681 39.01 -11.31 -42.38
CA VAL A 681 37.70 -11.96 -42.18
C VAL A 681 36.74 -11.07 -41.38
N VAL A 682 37.22 -10.45 -40.30
CA VAL A 682 36.39 -9.56 -39.48
C VAL A 682 36.01 -8.28 -40.24
N LEU A 683 36.95 -7.70 -41.00
CA LEU A 683 36.68 -6.52 -41.84
C LEU A 683 35.72 -6.83 -43.01
N GLU A 684 35.72 -8.05 -43.54
CA GLU A 684 34.72 -8.48 -44.53
C GLU A 684 33.32 -8.51 -43.90
N GLN A 685 33.18 -9.05 -42.69
CA GLN A 685 31.91 -9.03 -41.97
C GLN A 685 31.46 -7.59 -41.71
N PHE A 686 32.36 -6.71 -41.28
CA PHE A 686 32.07 -5.29 -41.07
C PHE A 686 31.63 -4.62 -42.39
N THR A 687 32.42 -4.74 -43.46
CA THR A 687 32.14 -4.03 -44.73
C THR A 687 30.89 -4.57 -45.43
N ALA A 688 30.52 -5.83 -45.23
CA ALA A 688 29.29 -6.42 -45.74
C ALA A 688 28.05 -5.93 -44.99
N ARG A 689 28.12 -5.80 -43.66
CA ARG A 689 27.00 -5.38 -42.81
C ARG A 689 26.82 -3.86 -42.75
N PHE A 690 27.92 -3.09 -42.80
CA PHE A 690 27.96 -1.67 -42.47
C PHE A 690 28.44 -0.77 -43.63
N ALA A 691 27.90 -0.97 -44.83
CA ALA A 691 28.33 -0.28 -46.05
C ALA A 691 28.19 1.26 -46.02
N LEU A 692 27.33 1.81 -45.15
CA LEU A 692 27.09 3.25 -44.99
C LEU A 692 27.68 3.83 -43.69
N HIS A 693 28.40 3.04 -42.90
CA HIS A 693 28.96 3.48 -41.63
C HIS A 693 30.13 4.46 -41.82
N ASN A 694 30.33 5.39 -40.89
CA ASN A 694 31.37 6.43 -41.01
C ASN A 694 32.80 5.85 -41.14
N MET A 695 33.09 4.71 -40.51
CA MET A 695 34.39 4.02 -40.57
C MET A 695 34.59 3.12 -41.81
N ILE A 696 33.66 3.09 -42.76
CA ILE A 696 33.73 2.16 -43.90
C ILE A 696 34.96 2.38 -44.78
N VAL A 697 35.43 3.62 -44.90
CA VAL A 697 36.62 3.96 -45.69
C VAL A 697 37.88 3.45 -45.00
N GLU A 698 38.00 3.64 -43.70
CA GLU A 698 39.10 3.13 -42.86
C GLU A 698 39.12 1.60 -42.85
N ALA A 699 37.95 0.96 -42.72
CA ALA A 699 37.81 -0.48 -42.80
C ALA A 699 38.26 -1.02 -44.16
N ASP A 700 37.88 -0.37 -45.26
CA ASP A 700 38.32 -0.73 -46.61
C ASP A 700 39.85 -0.59 -46.77
N LYS A 701 40.46 0.48 -46.24
CA LYS A 701 41.94 0.66 -46.28
C LYS A 701 42.66 -0.45 -45.52
N MET A 702 42.18 -0.77 -44.31
CA MET A 702 42.72 -1.86 -43.52
C MET A 702 42.53 -3.21 -44.21
N LEU A 703 41.36 -3.45 -44.81
CA LEU A 703 41.07 -4.71 -45.50
C LEU A 703 41.94 -4.89 -46.75
N ALA A 704 42.14 -3.83 -47.54
CA ALA A 704 43.03 -3.85 -48.69
C ALA A 704 44.48 -4.16 -48.26
N THR A 705 44.94 -3.55 -47.17
CA THR A 705 46.28 -3.78 -46.61
C THR A 705 46.43 -5.20 -46.06
N ALA A 706 45.44 -5.67 -45.30
CA ALA A 706 45.39 -7.02 -44.77
C ALA A 706 45.44 -8.06 -45.90
N TYR A 707 44.73 -7.82 -47.01
CA TYR A 707 44.81 -8.68 -48.19
C TYR A 707 46.16 -8.64 -48.89
N GLN A 708 46.76 -7.46 -49.02
CA GLN A 708 48.08 -7.34 -49.62
C GLN A 708 49.16 -8.05 -48.78
N LYS A 709 49.11 -7.91 -47.45
CA LYS A 709 50.06 -8.53 -46.52
C LYS A 709 49.84 -10.03 -46.32
N SER A 710 48.62 -10.53 -46.54
CA SER A 710 48.29 -11.97 -46.53
C SER A 710 48.44 -12.64 -47.90
N ALA A 711 49.15 -12.02 -48.86
CA ALA A 711 49.41 -12.55 -50.20
C ALA A 711 48.14 -12.81 -51.06
N ASN A 712 47.13 -11.95 -50.92
CA ASN A 712 45.88 -11.98 -51.71
C ASN A 712 45.72 -10.73 -52.60
N PRO A 713 46.63 -10.48 -53.57
CA PRO A 713 46.66 -9.24 -54.34
C PRO A 713 45.40 -8.99 -55.18
N SER A 714 44.76 -10.03 -55.73
CA SER A 714 43.48 -9.88 -56.45
C SER A 714 42.35 -9.39 -55.55
N ARG A 715 42.30 -9.85 -54.30
CA ARG A 715 41.28 -9.40 -53.34
C ARG A 715 41.57 -7.97 -52.89
N ALA A 716 42.83 -7.65 -52.60
CA ALA A 716 43.26 -6.29 -52.29
C ALA A 716 42.88 -5.30 -53.42
N ALA A 717 43.13 -5.68 -54.68
CA ALA A 717 42.80 -4.87 -55.85
C ALA A 717 41.30 -4.52 -55.92
N LYS A 718 40.41 -5.50 -55.69
CA LYS A 718 38.96 -5.27 -55.64
C LYS A 718 38.55 -4.26 -54.57
N ILE A 719 39.17 -4.31 -53.39
CA ILE A 719 38.88 -3.36 -52.32
C ILE A 719 39.39 -1.96 -52.68
N TYR A 720 40.57 -1.84 -53.28
CA TYR A 720 41.05 -0.55 -53.78
C TYR A 720 40.18 0.03 -54.91
N GLU A 721 39.63 -0.79 -55.82
CA GLU A 721 38.61 -0.31 -56.78
C GLU A 721 37.35 0.19 -56.06
N ARG A 722 36.88 -0.52 -55.03
CA ARG A 722 35.74 -0.07 -54.22
C ARG A 722 36.01 1.31 -53.59
N ILE A 723 37.20 1.53 -53.04
CA ILE A 723 37.62 2.85 -52.52
C ILE A 723 37.65 3.90 -53.65
N ALA A 724 38.23 3.56 -54.80
CA ALA A 724 38.36 4.48 -55.94
C ALA A 724 37.01 4.96 -56.50
N THR A 725 35.98 4.11 -56.47
CA THR A 725 34.65 4.45 -57.00
C THR A 725 33.76 5.20 -55.99
N ARG A 726 34.14 5.29 -54.71
CA ARG A 726 33.28 5.86 -53.67
C ARG A 726 33.29 7.39 -53.71
N PRO A 727 32.15 8.08 -54.02
CA PRO A 727 32.14 9.52 -54.22
C PRO A 727 32.51 10.35 -52.97
N THR A 728 32.25 9.81 -51.78
CA THR A 728 32.52 10.47 -50.49
C THR A 728 34.01 10.46 -50.11
N VAL A 729 34.85 9.71 -50.82
CA VAL A 729 36.30 9.65 -50.60
C VAL A 729 36.99 10.80 -51.34
N ALA A 730 37.96 11.44 -50.67
CA ALA A 730 38.76 12.51 -51.27
C ALA A 730 39.43 12.07 -52.57
N GLU A 731 39.48 12.97 -53.55
CA GLU A 731 39.92 12.64 -54.92
C GLU A 731 41.34 12.05 -54.98
N ASP A 732 42.29 12.60 -54.23
CA ASP A 732 43.66 12.08 -54.15
C ASP A 732 43.70 10.62 -53.67
N LEU A 733 42.85 10.27 -52.71
CA LEU A 733 42.76 8.91 -52.21
C LEU A 733 42.08 7.98 -53.23
N ARG A 734 41.05 8.46 -53.95
CA ARG A 734 40.45 7.68 -55.04
C ARG A 734 41.46 7.41 -56.16
N ARG A 735 42.24 8.43 -56.54
CA ARG A 735 43.32 8.35 -57.52
C ARG A 735 44.35 7.30 -57.13
N THR A 736 44.91 7.41 -55.93
CA THR A 736 45.94 6.48 -55.43
C THR A 736 45.41 5.06 -55.25
N ALA A 737 44.15 4.90 -54.82
CA ALA A 737 43.49 3.60 -54.74
C ALA A 737 43.31 2.96 -56.13
N GLN A 738 42.84 3.72 -57.13
CA GLN A 738 42.66 3.19 -58.49
C GLN A 738 43.98 2.75 -59.12
N LEU A 739 45.05 3.54 -58.95
CA LEU A 739 46.38 3.17 -59.40
C LEU A 739 46.90 1.90 -58.69
N SER A 740 46.69 1.80 -57.38
CA SER A 740 47.09 0.64 -56.58
C SER A 740 46.33 -0.62 -57.00
N ALA A 741 45.03 -0.50 -57.25
CA ALA A 741 44.19 -1.60 -57.75
C ALA A 741 44.73 -2.15 -59.07
N GLY A 742 44.99 -1.27 -60.05
CA GLY A 742 45.53 -1.67 -61.34
C GLY A 742 46.87 -2.41 -61.22
N LYS A 743 47.81 -1.86 -60.43
CA LYS A 743 49.10 -2.50 -60.16
C LYS A 743 48.96 -3.87 -59.48
N LEU A 744 48.04 -4.01 -58.52
CA LEU A 744 47.78 -5.25 -57.82
C LEU A 744 47.11 -6.31 -58.70
N TYR A 745 46.26 -5.92 -59.66
CA TYR A 745 45.74 -6.87 -60.65
C TYR A 745 46.84 -7.41 -61.55
N ILE A 746 47.76 -6.55 -62.01
CA ILE A 746 48.91 -6.97 -62.82
C ILE A 746 49.80 -7.93 -62.01
N SER A 747 50.13 -7.61 -60.75
CA SER A 747 50.96 -8.50 -59.91
C SER A 747 50.27 -9.82 -59.57
N ALA A 748 48.93 -9.85 -59.55
CA ALA A 748 48.14 -11.06 -59.38
C ALA A 748 47.97 -11.89 -60.65
N GLY A 749 48.58 -11.50 -61.78
CA GLY A 749 48.43 -12.17 -63.07
C GLY A 749 47.10 -11.90 -63.78
N GLN A 750 46.26 -11.01 -63.25
CA GLN A 750 44.97 -10.62 -63.84
C GLN A 750 45.15 -9.45 -64.81
N ARG A 751 45.91 -9.71 -65.88
CA ARG A 751 46.31 -8.68 -66.85
C ARG A 751 45.14 -7.87 -67.41
N GLY A 752 44.05 -8.52 -67.80
CA GLY A 752 42.89 -7.85 -68.39
C GLY A 752 42.24 -6.83 -67.45
N GLU A 753 42.08 -7.18 -66.17
CA GLU A 753 41.55 -6.27 -65.16
C GLU A 753 42.52 -5.14 -64.85
N GLY A 754 43.82 -5.45 -64.72
CA GLY A 754 44.83 -4.43 -64.48
C GLY A 754 44.89 -3.40 -65.60
N GLU A 755 44.82 -3.83 -66.85
CA GLU A 755 44.75 -2.94 -68.01
C GLU A 755 43.49 -2.07 -68.01
N ARG A 756 42.31 -2.68 -67.78
CA ARG A 756 41.04 -1.95 -67.68
C ARG A 756 41.12 -0.84 -66.64
N VAL A 757 41.62 -1.14 -65.45
CA VAL A 757 41.69 -0.21 -64.32
C VAL A 757 42.72 0.90 -64.55
N LEU A 758 43.91 0.55 -65.07
CA LEU A 758 44.98 1.52 -65.36
C LEU A 758 44.63 2.43 -66.56
N ALA A 759 43.95 1.91 -67.58
CA ALA A 759 43.45 2.73 -68.68
C ALA A 759 42.39 3.73 -68.19
N ALA A 760 41.43 3.27 -67.37
CA ALA A 760 40.45 4.15 -66.74
C ALA A 760 41.12 5.19 -65.82
N TYR A 761 42.19 4.83 -65.10
CA TYR A 761 42.96 5.76 -64.29
C TYR A 761 43.51 6.91 -65.12
N ILE A 762 44.10 6.61 -66.29
CA ILE A 762 44.64 7.64 -67.18
C ILE A 762 43.54 8.58 -67.70
N SER A 763 42.37 8.04 -68.02
CA SER A 763 41.23 8.84 -68.49
C SER A 763 40.66 9.73 -67.39
N SER A 764 40.57 9.24 -66.16
CA SER A 764 40.02 9.98 -65.02
C SER A 764 41.02 10.96 -64.39
N TYR A 765 42.32 10.65 -64.44
CA TYR A 765 43.39 11.39 -63.77
C TYR A 765 44.56 11.69 -64.72
N PRO A 766 44.40 12.65 -65.65
CA PRO A 766 45.49 13.07 -66.54
C PRO A 766 46.62 13.80 -65.80
N ALA A 767 46.35 14.32 -64.61
CA ALA A 767 47.31 14.94 -63.70
C ALA A 767 47.35 14.22 -62.32
N PRO A 768 48.50 14.13 -61.63
CA PRO A 768 49.81 14.64 -62.05
C PRO A 768 50.39 13.85 -63.23
N LEU A 769 50.98 14.58 -64.19
CA LEU A 769 51.38 14.02 -65.49
C LEU A 769 52.40 12.90 -65.34
N ASP A 770 53.33 13.00 -64.38
CA ASP A 770 54.33 11.97 -64.10
C ASP A 770 53.69 10.61 -63.79
N ASP A 771 52.69 10.55 -62.90
CA ASP A 771 52.02 9.29 -62.56
C ASP A 771 51.21 8.75 -63.73
N ALA A 772 50.54 9.64 -64.48
CA ALA A 772 49.78 9.27 -65.65
C ALA A 772 50.69 8.72 -66.77
N GLN A 773 51.87 9.30 -66.99
CA GLN A 773 52.84 8.82 -67.97
C GLN A 773 53.55 7.53 -67.53
N ASN A 774 53.93 7.41 -66.25
CA ASN A 774 54.40 6.13 -65.70
C ASN A 774 53.37 5.02 -65.94
N THR A 775 52.09 5.33 -65.78
CA THR A 775 51.00 4.37 -66.01
C THR A 775 50.85 4.02 -67.49
N ARG A 776 50.95 5.00 -68.41
CA ARG A 776 50.99 4.74 -69.86
C ARG A 776 52.18 3.88 -70.27
N LEU A 777 53.35 4.11 -69.69
CA LEU A 777 54.54 3.32 -69.94
C LEU A 777 54.35 1.88 -69.43
N MET A 778 53.83 1.71 -68.20
CA MET A 778 53.49 0.39 -67.66
C MET A 778 52.51 -0.36 -68.57
N LEU A 779 51.49 0.32 -69.11
CA LEU A 779 50.56 -0.26 -70.07
C LEU A 779 51.22 -0.62 -71.40
N ALA A 780 52.14 0.20 -71.91
CA ALA A 780 52.92 -0.12 -73.11
C ALA A 780 53.76 -1.38 -72.91
N GLU A 781 54.37 -1.54 -71.74
CA GLU A 781 55.25 -2.67 -71.37
C GLU A 781 54.48 -3.98 -71.16
N LEU A 782 53.17 -3.95 -70.94
CA LEU A 782 52.36 -5.16 -70.95
C LEU A 782 52.39 -5.83 -72.34
N TYR A 783 52.57 -5.06 -73.41
CA TYR A 783 52.54 -5.55 -74.78
C TYR A 783 53.93 -5.81 -75.35
N PRO A 784 54.08 -6.80 -76.26
CA PRO A 784 55.32 -6.97 -77.01
C PRO A 784 55.73 -5.68 -77.72
N ALA A 785 57.02 -5.35 -77.75
CA ALA A 785 57.52 -4.09 -78.34
C ALA A 785 57.20 -3.90 -79.83
N THR A 786 56.78 -4.95 -80.53
CA THR A 786 56.35 -4.91 -81.93
C THR A 786 54.83 -4.78 -82.13
N SER A 787 54.04 -4.83 -81.06
CA SER A 787 52.58 -4.84 -81.15
C SER A 787 52.01 -3.45 -81.44
N LYS A 788 50.82 -3.42 -82.04
CA LYS A 788 50.10 -2.17 -82.33
C LYS A 788 49.75 -1.42 -81.05
N GLU A 789 49.38 -2.15 -80.00
CA GLU A 789 48.98 -1.64 -78.69
C GLU A 789 50.17 -0.97 -77.98
N HIS A 790 51.36 -1.57 -78.03
CA HIS A 790 52.59 -0.97 -77.51
C HIS A 790 52.82 0.42 -78.12
N PHE A 791 52.80 0.52 -79.45
CA PHE A 791 52.95 1.80 -80.15
C PHE A 791 51.75 2.76 -79.97
N THR A 792 50.59 2.26 -79.55
CA THR A 792 49.42 3.10 -79.26
C THR A 792 49.64 3.81 -77.92
N TRP A 793 50.14 3.10 -76.90
CA TRP A 793 50.50 3.69 -75.61
C TRP A 793 51.69 4.64 -75.71
N LEU A 794 52.74 4.31 -76.48
CA LEU A 794 53.84 5.26 -76.74
C LEU A 794 53.36 6.56 -77.39
N ARG A 795 52.45 6.47 -78.37
CA ARG A 795 51.82 7.66 -78.98
C ARG A 795 51.01 8.46 -77.96
N SER A 796 50.33 7.78 -77.03
CA SER A 796 49.59 8.44 -75.95
C SER A 796 50.53 9.19 -74.99
N ILE A 797 51.75 8.70 -74.72
CA ILE A 797 52.73 9.41 -73.89
C ILE A 797 53.13 10.73 -74.56
N VAL A 798 53.53 10.68 -75.84
CA VAL A 798 53.93 11.87 -76.61
C VAL A 798 52.78 12.87 -76.69
N ALA A 799 51.57 12.41 -77.05
CA ALA A 799 50.41 13.28 -77.16
C ALA A 799 50.01 13.93 -75.83
N ALA A 800 50.18 13.24 -74.70
CA ALA A 800 49.87 13.79 -73.38
C ALA A 800 50.86 14.88 -72.96
N ASP A 801 52.15 14.74 -73.28
CA ASP A 801 53.15 15.78 -73.02
C ASP A 801 52.91 17.04 -73.88
N GLU A 802 52.61 16.84 -75.16
CA GLU A 802 52.28 17.92 -76.10
C GLU A 802 51.04 18.71 -75.67
N ALA A 803 50.00 18.01 -75.18
CA ALA A 803 48.77 18.65 -74.74
C ALA A 803 48.96 19.59 -73.54
N VAL A 804 49.96 19.34 -72.69
CA VAL A 804 50.27 20.16 -71.51
C VAL A 804 51.31 21.26 -71.84
N GLY A 805 51.92 21.22 -73.03
CA GLY A 805 52.95 22.18 -73.44
C GLY A 805 54.33 21.93 -72.81
N GLY A 806 54.57 20.69 -72.36
CA GLY A 806 55.80 20.29 -71.66
C GLY A 806 55.59 20.10 -70.16
N GLY A 807 55.79 18.88 -69.68
CA GLY A 807 55.66 18.53 -68.26
C GLY A 807 56.92 18.74 -67.41
N SER A 808 57.02 17.98 -66.32
CA SER A 808 58.27 17.87 -65.57
C SER A 808 59.38 17.29 -66.45
N ALA A 809 60.66 17.52 -66.10
CA ALA A 809 61.79 16.91 -66.79
C ALA A 809 61.67 15.38 -66.89
N LYS A 810 61.06 14.73 -65.89
CA LYS A 810 60.82 13.28 -65.90
C LYS A 810 59.77 12.89 -66.94
N SER A 811 58.65 13.59 -67.00
CA SER A 811 57.60 13.33 -68.01
C SER A 811 58.04 13.66 -69.43
N GLN A 812 58.77 14.76 -69.62
CA GLN A 812 59.33 15.13 -70.91
C GLN A 812 60.35 14.09 -71.39
N LEU A 813 61.15 13.51 -70.48
CA LEU A 813 62.08 12.43 -70.83
C LEU A 813 61.34 11.16 -71.29
N MET A 814 60.22 10.80 -70.64
CA MET A 814 59.39 9.67 -71.08
C MET A 814 58.77 9.93 -72.45
N ALA A 815 58.34 11.16 -72.73
CA ALA A 815 57.85 11.55 -74.04
C ALA A 815 58.94 11.54 -75.11
N ALA A 816 60.15 12.00 -74.79
CA ALA A 816 61.30 11.96 -75.68
C ALA A 816 61.70 10.52 -76.04
N ASP A 817 61.78 9.63 -75.05
CA ASP A 817 62.05 8.19 -75.26
C ASP A 817 60.93 7.51 -76.06
N ALA A 818 59.66 7.79 -75.76
CA ALA A 818 58.53 7.26 -76.52
C ALA A 818 58.53 7.77 -77.97
N SER A 819 58.86 9.05 -78.20
CA SER A 819 59.01 9.64 -79.53
C SER A 819 60.14 8.96 -80.30
N TYR A 820 61.29 8.74 -79.67
CA TYR A 820 62.42 8.04 -80.28
C TYR A 820 62.06 6.60 -80.66
N LYS A 821 61.41 5.83 -79.78
CA LYS A 821 60.94 4.48 -80.07
C LYS A 821 59.95 4.44 -81.26
N LEU A 822 59.07 5.43 -81.37
CA LEU A 822 58.18 5.58 -82.53
C LEU A 822 58.94 5.95 -83.81
N ALA A 823 59.96 6.81 -83.70
CA ALA A 823 60.83 7.15 -84.82
C ALA A 823 61.58 5.92 -85.34
N MET A 824 62.10 5.08 -84.45
CA MET A 824 62.77 3.82 -84.80
C MET A 824 61.86 2.85 -85.54
N ALA A 825 60.57 2.80 -85.21
CA ALA A 825 59.60 2.03 -85.99
C ALA A 825 59.46 2.56 -87.43
N ASN A 826 59.45 3.88 -87.62
CA ASN A 826 59.44 4.50 -88.96
C ASN A 826 60.76 4.26 -89.71
N VAL A 827 61.91 4.33 -89.03
CA VAL A 827 63.25 4.00 -89.59
C VAL A 827 63.28 2.55 -90.07
N SER A 828 62.86 1.61 -89.22
CA SER A 828 62.79 0.19 -89.58
C SER A 828 61.85 -0.05 -90.77
N PHE A 829 60.70 0.64 -90.81
CA PHE A 829 59.77 0.55 -91.93
C PHE A 829 60.39 1.09 -93.22
N ALA A 830 61.01 2.27 -93.19
CA ALA A 830 61.69 2.87 -94.34
C ALA A 830 62.80 1.94 -94.89
N ASN A 831 63.61 1.37 -94.01
CA ASN A 831 64.69 0.45 -94.40
C ASN A 831 64.18 -0.90 -94.94
N SER A 832 62.99 -1.33 -94.55
CA SER A 832 62.38 -2.57 -95.06
C SER A 832 61.90 -2.48 -96.52
N ILE A 833 61.66 -1.27 -97.03
CA ILE A 833 61.19 -1.05 -98.40
C ILE A 833 62.37 -1.16 -99.36
N ARG A 834 62.48 -2.26 -100.10
CA ARG A 834 63.52 -2.45 -101.12
C ARG A 834 63.28 -1.59 -102.36
N LEU A 835 64.36 -1.13 -102.99
CA LEU A 835 64.32 -0.49 -104.32
C LEU A 835 64.35 -1.58 -105.40
N SER A 836 63.17 -1.95 -105.91
CA SER A 836 62.94 -3.08 -106.82
C SER A 836 62.22 -2.62 -108.08
N LEU A 837 62.36 -3.37 -109.18
CA LEU A 837 61.69 -3.04 -110.43
C LEU A 837 60.17 -3.22 -110.32
N PRO A 838 59.35 -2.31 -110.90
CA PRO A 838 59.74 -1.05 -111.54
C PRO A 838 60.11 0.04 -110.52
N ILE A 839 61.28 0.65 -110.67
CA ILE A 839 61.87 1.63 -109.73
C ILE A 839 60.95 2.85 -109.53
N GLU A 840 60.19 3.22 -110.56
CA GLU A 840 59.22 4.32 -110.54
C GLU A 840 58.12 4.11 -109.49
N LYS A 841 57.90 2.88 -109.03
CA LYS A 841 56.96 2.55 -107.95
C LYS A 841 57.64 2.38 -106.58
N SER A 842 58.84 1.79 -106.51
CA SER A 842 59.50 1.52 -105.23
C SER A 842 60.18 2.76 -104.64
N LEU A 843 60.78 3.61 -105.48
CA LEU A 843 61.55 4.78 -105.04
C LEU A 843 60.67 5.84 -104.35
N PRO A 844 59.49 6.25 -104.90
CA PRO A 844 58.63 7.21 -104.21
C PRO A 844 58.12 6.67 -102.86
N ARG A 845 57.86 5.36 -102.77
CA ARG A 845 57.40 4.72 -101.53
C ARG A 845 58.48 4.71 -100.44
N ARG A 846 59.71 4.33 -100.78
CA ARG A 846 60.84 4.36 -99.83
C ARG A 846 61.16 5.79 -99.41
N ARG A 847 61.17 6.73 -100.36
CA ARG A 847 61.40 8.16 -100.09
C ARG A 847 60.37 8.73 -99.13
N ALA A 848 59.08 8.49 -99.36
CA ALA A 848 58.03 8.95 -98.45
C ALA A 848 58.15 8.34 -97.04
N ALA A 849 58.51 7.05 -96.94
CA ALA A 849 58.76 6.42 -95.65
C ALA A 849 59.99 7.00 -94.94
N MET A 850 61.05 7.30 -95.69
CA MET A 850 62.27 7.95 -95.20
C MET A 850 61.99 9.37 -94.71
N GLU A 851 61.27 10.20 -95.47
CA GLU A 851 60.87 11.56 -95.06
C GLU A 851 60.04 11.54 -93.75
N LYS A 852 59.17 10.52 -93.59
CA LYS A 852 58.45 10.30 -92.34
C LYS A 852 59.37 9.87 -91.18
N ALA A 853 60.37 9.04 -91.43
CA ALA A 853 61.36 8.65 -90.42
C ALA A 853 62.24 9.84 -90.00
N ILE A 854 62.72 10.64 -90.95
CA ILE A 854 63.50 11.87 -90.70
C ILE A 854 62.69 12.83 -89.82
N SER A 855 61.44 13.13 -90.19
CA SER A 855 60.60 14.03 -89.38
C SER A 855 60.34 13.50 -87.96
N SER A 856 60.22 12.17 -87.80
CA SER A 856 60.05 11.55 -86.48
C SER A 856 61.32 11.59 -85.63
N LEU A 857 62.49 11.40 -86.23
CA LEU A 857 63.79 11.53 -85.56
C LEU A 857 64.04 12.98 -85.14
N ALA A 858 63.79 13.94 -86.03
CA ALA A 858 63.90 15.37 -85.73
C ALA A 858 62.99 15.77 -84.56
N LYS A 859 61.75 15.27 -84.54
CA LYS A 859 60.81 15.46 -83.41
C LYS A 859 61.33 14.86 -82.09
N SER A 860 62.04 13.74 -82.15
CA SER A 860 62.63 13.13 -80.96
C SER A 860 63.81 13.96 -80.45
N SER A 861 64.64 14.48 -81.37
CA SER A 861 65.75 15.39 -81.04
C SER A 861 65.31 16.72 -80.44
N SER A 862 64.15 17.25 -80.84
CA SER A 862 63.67 18.57 -80.38
C SER A 862 63.31 18.63 -78.89
N PHE A 863 63.19 17.50 -78.20
CA PHE A 863 63.00 17.46 -76.75
C PHE A 863 64.26 17.92 -75.97
N GLY A 864 65.44 17.94 -76.61
CA GLY A 864 66.66 18.50 -76.02
C GLY A 864 67.37 17.63 -74.96
N PHE A 865 66.91 16.39 -74.72
CA PHE A 865 67.64 15.44 -73.87
C PHE A 865 68.84 14.88 -74.63
N SER A 866 70.05 15.15 -74.14
CA SER A 866 71.32 14.80 -74.81
C SER A 866 71.39 13.36 -75.29
N ASP A 867 70.98 12.38 -74.48
CA ASP A 867 70.95 10.96 -74.87
C ASP A 867 70.00 10.69 -76.04
N ILE A 868 68.80 11.28 -76.04
CA ILE A 868 67.81 11.09 -77.11
C ILE A 868 68.20 11.83 -78.38
N THR A 869 68.62 13.10 -78.27
CA THR A 869 69.06 13.93 -79.40
C THR A 869 70.23 13.28 -80.12
N THR A 870 71.24 12.83 -79.38
CA THR A 870 72.43 12.20 -79.99
C THR A 870 72.11 10.83 -80.59
N LEU A 871 71.21 10.05 -79.99
CA LEU A 871 70.74 8.79 -80.60
C LEU A 871 69.95 9.05 -81.88
N ALA A 872 69.03 10.01 -81.88
CA ALA A 872 68.24 10.36 -83.05
C ALA A 872 69.11 10.90 -84.21
N ASN A 873 70.13 11.72 -83.91
CA ASN A 873 71.09 12.20 -84.90
C ASN A 873 71.93 11.06 -85.51
N TYR A 874 72.36 10.10 -84.68
CA TYR A 874 73.01 8.89 -85.18
C TYR A 874 72.10 8.10 -86.13
N GLU A 875 70.85 7.85 -85.73
CA GLU A 875 69.91 7.09 -86.55
C GLU A 875 69.51 7.84 -87.83
N LEU A 876 69.56 9.18 -87.83
CA LEU A 876 69.38 10.00 -89.04
C LEU A 876 70.52 9.79 -90.04
N GLY A 877 71.76 9.79 -89.56
CA GLY A 877 72.92 9.43 -90.38
C GLY A 877 72.83 8.01 -90.92
N GLU A 878 72.42 7.04 -90.09
CA GLU A 878 72.23 5.66 -90.53
C GLU A 878 71.12 5.52 -91.57
N LEU A 879 70.03 6.28 -91.43
CA LEU A 879 68.94 6.29 -92.41
C LEU A 879 69.41 6.79 -93.78
N TYR A 880 70.23 7.85 -93.82
CA TYR A 880 70.84 8.32 -95.08
C TYR A 880 71.80 7.28 -95.67
N ARG A 881 72.65 6.67 -94.82
CA ARG A 881 73.61 5.63 -95.24
C ARG A 881 72.90 4.41 -95.82
N GLN A 882 71.84 3.94 -95.16
CA GLN A 882 71.03 2.81 -95.63
C GLN A 882 70.29 3.13 -96.93
N PHE A 883 69.94 4.39 -97.16
CA PHE A 883 69.36 4.81 -98.43
C PHE A 883 70.41 4.84 -99.56
N ALA A 884 71.62 5.35 -99.30
CA ALA A 884 72.74 5.29 -100.24
C ALA A 884 73.06 3.84 -100.64
N LEU A 885 73.18 2.94 -99.66
CA LEU A 885 73.39 1.51 -99.91
C LEU A 885 72.25 0.89 -100.72
N ALA A 886 71.00 1.22 -100.42
CA ALA A 886 69.88 0.68 -101.17
C ALA A 886 69.81 1.17 -102.63
N LEU A 887 70.34 2.37 -102.93
CA LEU A 887 70.49 2.85 -104.31
C LEU A 887 71.55 2.03 -105.05
N LEU A 888 72.71 1.79 -104.43
CA LEU A 888 73.79 0.95 -104.98
C LEU A 888 73.35 -0.50 -105.20
N GLU A 889 72.57 -1.05 -104.26
CA GLU A 889 72.04 -2.42 -104.30
C GLU A 889 70.71 -2.55 -105.07
N SER A 890 70.23 -1.46 -105.69
CA SER A 890 68.92 -1.46 -106.36
C SER A 890 68.88 -2.41 -107.57
N GLU A 891 67.70 -2.99 -107.84
CA GLU A 891 67.55 -3.92 -108.97
C GLU A 891 67.81 -3.23 -110.32
N VAL A 892 68.80 -3.75 -111.05
CA VAL A 892 69.17 -3.26 -112.38
C VAL A 892 68.13 -3.70 -113.42
N PRO A 893 67.63 -2.80 -114.30
CA PRO A 893 66.79 -3.15 -115.43
C PRO A 893 67.41 -4.25 -116.31
N LYS A 894 66.70 -5.37 -116.52
CA LYS A 894 67.19 -6.58 -117.22
C LYS A 894 67.66 -6.39 -118.67
N LYS A 895 67.47 -5.21 -119.27
CA LYS A 895 67.82 -4.90 -120.67
C LYS A 895 69.13 -4.11 -120.82
N LEU A 896 69.85 -3.85 -119.72
CA LEU A 896 71.12 -3.14 -119.73
C LEU A 896 72.28 -4.14 -119.77
N ASP A 897 73.20 -3.97 -120.71
CA ASP A 897 74.43 -4.76 -120.88
C ASP A 897 75.62 -3.87 -121.29
N GLY A 898 76.84 -4.42 -121.20
CA GLY A 898 78.09 -3.74 -121.59
C GLY A 898 78.27 -2.35 -120.97
N ASP A 899 78.74 -1.40 -121.78
CA ASP A 899 79.04 -0.02 -121.38
C ASP A 899 77.82 0.72 -120.78
N VAL A 900 76.59 0.36 -121.18
CA VAL A 900 75.36 1.00 -120.66
C VAL A 900 75.05 0.54 -119.24
N LEU A 901 75.36 -0.72 -118.90
CA LEU A 901 75.27 -1.21 -117.52
C LEU A 901 76.29 -0.52 -116.62
N GLU A 902 77.53 -0.35 -117.09
CA GLU A 902 78.58 0.35 -116.36
C GLU A 902 78.22 1.83 -116.14
N GLN A 903 77.73 2.52 -117.16
CA GLN A 903 77.21 3.90 -117.04
C GLN A 903 76.03 3.99 -116.06
N TYR A 904 75.13 2.99 -116.05
CA TYR A 904 74.03 2.93 -115.09
C TYR A 904 74.50 2.72 -113.65
N MET A 905 75.51 1.86 -113.43
CA MET A 905 76.12 1.65 -112.12
C MET A 905 76.86 2.91 -111.63
N ILE A 906 77.62 3.58 -112.50
CA ILE A 906 78.26 4.88 -112.20
C ILE A 906 77.19 5.91 -111.84
N LEU A 907 76.07 5.96 -112.58
CA LEU A 907 74.97 6.85 -112.25
C LEU A 907 74.36 6.52 -110.88
N LEU A 908 74.20 5.25 -110.52
CA LEU A 908 73.74 4.86 -109.17
C LEU A 908 74.74 5.29 -108.07
N GLU A 909 76.04 5.18 -108.31
CA GLU A 909 77.09 5.69 -107.42
C GLU A 909 77.00 7.22 -107.28
N GLU A 910 76.88 7.95 -108.40
CA GLU A 910 76.68 9.40 -108.42
C GLU A 910 75.39 9.82 -107.68
N GLN A 911 74.32 9.04 -107.78
CA GLN A 911 73.06 9.30 -107.07
C GLN A 911 73.12 8.90 -105.58
N ALA A 912 73.91 7.90 -105.20
CA ALA A 912 74.08 7.45 -103.82
C ALA A 912 75.02 8.37 -103.02
N TYR A 913 76.07 8.90 -103.67
CA TYR A 913 77.12 9.71 -103.06
C TYR A 913 76.60 10.91 -102.24
N PRO A 914 75.63 11.73 -102.71
CA PRO A 914 75.07 12.82 -101.91
C PRO A 914 74.40 12.38 -100.61
N PHE A 915 73.92 11.13 -100.51
CA PHE A 915 73.32 10.59 -99.29
C PHE A 915 74.36 10.01 -98.34
N GLU A 916 75.46 9.46 -98.86
CA GLU A 916 76.62 9.08 -98.04
C GLU A 916 77.30 10.31 -97.41
N GLU A 917 77.49 11.38 -98.17
CA GLU A 917 77.99 12.67 -97.66
C GLU A 917 77.06 13.25 -96.59
N LYS A 918 75.74 13.16 -96.78
CA LYS A 918 74.77 13.54 -95.74
C LYS A 918 74.91 12.68 -94.49
N ALA A 919 75.09 11.37 -94.62
CA ALA A 919 75.29 10.48 -93.47
C ALA A 919 76.55 10.87 -92.68
N ILE A 920 77.67 11.12 -93.38
CA ILE A 920 78.92 11.59 -92.77
C ILE A 920 78.69 12.92 -92.06
N ALA A 921 78.05 13.90 -92.72
CA ALA A 921 77.77 15.20 -92.13
C ALA A 921 76.92 15.10 -90.84
N GLU A 922 75.89 14.25 -90.81
CA GLU A 922 75.09 14.02 -89.60
C GLU A 922 75.90 13.39 -88.46
N TYR A 923 76.76 12.41 -88.77
CA TYR A 923 77.64 11.83 -87.75
C TYR A 923 78.70 12.83 -87.24
N GLU A 924 79.27 13.64 -88.13
CA GLU A 924 80.25 14.68 -87.77
C GLU A 924 79.60 15.75 -86.88
N SER A 925 78.38 16.18 -87.24
CA SER A 925 77.55 17.08 -86.43
C SER A 925 77.30 16.50 -85.03
N ASN A 926 76.97 15.21 -84.94
CA ASN A 926 76.77 14.54 -83.66
C ASN A 926 78.08 14.41 -82.85
N MET A 927 79.22 14.19 -83.52
CA MET A 927 80.54 14.12 -82.88
C MET A 927 81.04 15.49 -82.40
N ALA A 928 80.63 16.58 -83.04
CA ALA A 928 80.99 17.94 -82.63
C ALA A 928 80.49 18.27 -81.20
N LEU A 929 79.40 17.63 -80.76
CA LEU A 929 78.83 17.79 -79.40
C LEU A 929 79.77 17.32 -78.28
N VAL A 930 80.83 16.56 -78.60
CA VAL A 930 81.90 16.23 -77.63
C VAL A 930 82.58 17.49 -77.10
N GLY A 931 82.72 18.53 -77.94
CA GLY A 931 83.28 19.82 -77.53
C GLY A 931 82.44 20.53 -76.47
N ASP A 932 81.14 20.23 -76.43
CA ASP A 932 80.18 20.76 -75.45
C ASP A 932 80.04 19.84 -74.21
N GLY A 933 80.94 18.86 -74.05
CA GLY A 933 80.93 17.91 -72.93
C GLY A 933 79.89 16.79 -73.04
N VAL A 934 79.24 16.61 -74.20
CA VAL A 934 78.22 15.58 -74.40
C VAL A 934 78.87 14.28 -74.90
N TRP A 935 78.90 13.26 -74.04
CA TRP A 935 79.41 11.92 -74.38
C TRP A 935 78.38 10.84 -74.05
N THR A 936 77.61 10.45 -75.07
CA THR A 936 76.46 9.53 -74.94
C THR A 936 76.64 8.27 -75.79
N ALA A 937 75.67 7.35 -75.74
CA ALA A 937 75.64 6.21 -76.64
C ALA A 937 75.53 6.61 -78.12
N GLY A 938 74.75 7.65 -78.44
CA GLY A 938 74.59 8.14 -79.82
C GLY A 938 75.89 8.67 -80.41
N VAL A 939 76.63 9.50 -79.67
CA VAL A 939 77.93 10.04 -80.10
C VAL A 939 78.94 8.92 -80.38
N ARG A 940 79.03 7.93 -79.48
CA ARG A 940 79.91 6.77 -79.67
C ARG A 940 79.58 5.98 -80.93
N LYS A 941 78.28 5.77 -81.19
CA LYS A 941 77.82 5.08 -82.41
C LYS A 941 78.17 5.89 -83.67
N SER A 942 77.98 7.22 -83.66
CA SER A 942 78.39 8.11 -84.76
C SER A 942 79.89 8.05 -85.03
N LEU A 943 80.74 8.07 -83.99
CA LEU A 943 82.19 7.93 -84.15
C LEU A 943 82.57 6.58 -84.79
N MET A 944 81.93 5.49 -84.35
CA MET A 944 82.14 4.17 -84.94
C MET A 944 81.72 4.10 -86.42
N ALA A 945 80.64 4.80 -86.79
CA ALA A 945 80.21 4.90 -88.19
C ALA A 945 81.19 5.74 -89.03
N LEU A 946 81.65 6.89 -88.51
CA LEU A 946 82.66 7.73 -89.16
C LEU A 946 84.00 7.02 -89.36
N ALA A 947 84.44 6.24 -88.37
CA ALA A 947 85.66 5.46 -88.48
C ALA A 947 85.60 4.41 -89.60
N LYS A 948 84.38 3.97 -90.00
CA LYS A 948 84.17 3.06 -91.13
C LYS A 948 84.05 3.78 -92.47
N LEU A 949 83.32 4.90 -92.52
CA LEU A 949 83.05 5.64 -93.76
C LEU A 949 84.21 6.55 -94.18
N ALA A 950 84.89 7.16 -93.22
CA ALA A 950 86.01 8.06 -93.45
C ALA A 950 87.21 7.68 -92.55
N PRO A 951 87.79 6.46 -92.71
CA PRO A 951 88.83 5.92 -91.84
C PRO A 951 90.09 6.79 -91.79
N ALA A 952 90.46 7.45 -92.90
CA ALA A 952 91.61 8.35 -92.95
C ALA A 952 91.49 9.55 -91.99
N LYS A 953 90.25 10.02 -91.73
CA LYS A 953 89.97 11.17 -90.88
C LYS A 953 89.65 10.75 -89.45
N TYR A 954 88.86 9.68 -89.26
CA TYR A 954 88.30 9.30 -87.95
C TYR A 954 88.74 7.93 -87.42
N GLY A 955 89.32 7.06 -88.24
CA GLY A 955 89.79 5.72 -87.85
C GLY A 955 91.17 5.72 -87.18
N LYS A 956 91.65 6.87 -86.70
CA LYS A 956 92.97 7.02 -86.09
C LYS A 956 92.99 6.34 -84.71
N GLN A 957 93.82 5.30 -84.59
CA GLN A 957 94.15 4.71 -83.30
C GLN A 957 95.18 5.61 -82.62
N PRO A 958 94.93 6.14 -81.41
CA PRO A 958 95.94 6.91 -80.70
C PRO A 958 97.13 6.00 -80.36
N GLN A 959 98.34 6.39 -80.76
CA GLN A 959 99.55 5.88 -80.11
C GLN A 959 99.64 6.55 -78.74
N LEU A 960 99.42 5.77 -77.68
CA LEU A 960 99.67 6.22 -76.32
C LEU A 960 101.18 6.18 -76.07
N GLU A 961 101.84 7.34 -76.17
CA GLU A 961 103.22 7.50 -75.73
C GLU A 961 103.29 7.46 -74.19
N LYS A 962 104.27 6.73 -73.67
CA LYS A 962 104.45 6.47 -72.22
C LYS A 962 105.26 7.55 -71.48
N ILE A 963 105.60 8.69 -72.10
CA ILE A 963 106.52 9.67 -71.52
C ILE A 963 105.94 11.07 -71.63
N TYR A 964 105.93 11.81 -70.51
CA TYR A 964 105.10 12.99 -70.24
C TYR A 964 105.81 14.33 -70.48
N ASP A 965 107.01 14.35 -71.07
CA ASP A 965 107.96 15.46 -70.90
C ASP A 965 108.14 16.45 -72.08
N SER A 966 107.22 16.53 -73.04
CA SER A 966 107.25 17.67 -73.97
C SER A 966 105.94 17.93 -74.70
N LEU A 967 105.02 18.65 -74.07
CA LEU A 967 103.97 19.42 -74.76
C LEU A 967 103.75 20.75 -74.01
N TYR A 968 104.50 21.77 -74.42
CA TYR A 968 104.07 23.17 -74.41
C TYR A 968 103.52 23.50 -75.79
#